data_AF-A0A1B0DMT1-F1
#
_entry.id   AF-A0A1B0DMT1-F1
#
_cell.length_a   1.000
_cell.length_b   1.000
_cell.length_c   1.000
_cell.angle_alpha   90.00
_cell.angle_beta   90.00
_cell.angle_gamma   90.00
#
_symmetry.space_group_name_H-M   'P 1'
#
loop_
_entity.id
_entity.type
_entity.pdbx_description
1 polymer ?
#
loop_
_entity_poly.entity_id
_entity_poly.type
_entity_poly.pdbx_seq_one_letter_code
_entity_poly.pdbx_strand_id
1 'polypeptide(L)'
;MRSSVSYMLSQGSGEPIMSHPDYEQNAHHHGALLVLVRGIGPAKPRSLQKVFERIQRVNTVRIADSAGNPRDIWVRYIRDHPVENNDWGDFQTHRRLLGLITVGKFDTQTELNELCRIHESLKVKYTSTLYDSRCLLFGPNSVDQTILSEDDTRSTGSDSGSNKENTEENISATNGKISSGSPMTSKKLQEIFNPPPNFKSRAFFYPENDLCANLEAAMSEFIGALFWVLESKRLERSREKIDKVALLLAPFEKRDFVGLDLESRNNRKRCMGRVTKNLADLTLQAGLVAESLTLFHAASETLRAISDSLWLGAANEGLCAASAILLYPQMRQPQPLQRNASLQEAGSPQRRVASKSTSKKATGIVQSNVEADSGVVKSTCSSLSSSSSESSTSSLTSSLSPGVTTGSSSSVSSIVAPPGSMEDSPVAPFPPNILSPEDITTRYRDAIINYSKYRHAGIIETEAALKAARICIEQGQNLDVSMFLQNVLYINLNMSEQERVQRFETLSGLYEKIGYHRKAAFCQRLAAWRHVAASNANPDFGASYRLMLDSFPGHKMSLDPLEMLTQNSGWKCLQVDLLQQLVVAAKKMDNAAVAVRHLTYMIQTMWPHLSPTDQNDVATHLQNLAAQCEGAPVPLVLDSGRVLPPANLTDLPFCCHLQVRELPAPLKPHKIATNK
;
A
#
# COMPACT_ATOMS: atom_id res chain seq x y z
N MET A 1 -23.97 18.85 -7.26
CA MET A 1 -23.08 19.71 -8.08
C MET A 1 -21.71 19.85 -7.42
N ARG A 2 -20.69 19.17 -7.94
CA ARG A 2 -19.31 19.68 -8.06
C ARG A 2 -18.70 19.01 -9.30
N SER A 3 -18.38 19.82 -10.31
CA SER A 3 -17.63 19.47 -11.50
C SER A 3 -16.17 19.22 -11.13
N SER A 4 -15.89 18.04 -10.58
CA SER A 4 -14.54 17.67 -10.09
C SER A 4 -13.70 16.89 -11.12
N VAL A 5 -14.29 16.52 -12.27
CA VAL A 5 -13.59 15.68 -13.26
C VAL A 5 -12.52 16.48 -14.03
N SER A 6 -12.74 17.78 -14.30
CA SER A 6 -11.77 18.60 -15.03
C SER A 6 -10.56 19.07 -14.22
N TYR A 7 -10.57 18.94 -12.88
CA TYR A 7 -9.41 19.33 -12.04
C TYR A 7 -8.45 18.16 -11.76
N MET A 8 -8.83 16.91 -12.09
CA MET A 8 -7.92 15.75 -12.00
C MET A 8 -6.70 15.85 -12.93
N LEU A 9 -6.66 16.87 -13.79
CA LEU A 9 -5.64 17.11 -14.82
C LEU A 9 -4.87 18.43 -14.64
N SER A 10 -5.21 19.29 -13.67
CA SER A 10 -4.56 20.59 -13.50
C SER A 10 -3.71 20.65 -12.24
N GLN A 11 -2.41 20.90 -12.42
CA GLN A 11 -1.48 21.19 -11.33
C GLN A 11 -1.85 22.50 -10.65
N GLY A 12 -2.11 22.45 -9.34
CA GLY A 12 -2.17 23.62 -8.47
C GLY A 12 -0.79 23.92 -7.91
N SER A 13 -0.36 25.18 -7.98
CA SER A 13 0.93 25.67 -7.51
C SER A 13 1.11 25.59 -5.99
N GLY A 14 2.24 25.03 -5.56
CA GLY A 14 3.14 25.62 -4.54
C GLY A 14 2.76 25.63 -3.05
N GLU A 15 1.75 24.89 -2.58
CA GLU A 15 1.60 24.69 -1.13
C GLU A 15 2.48 23.52 -0.64
N PRO A 16 3.21 23.68 0.48
CA PRO A 16 4.01 22.59 1.04
C PRO A 16 3.11 21.43 1.43
N ILE A 17 3.49 20.22 1.01
CA ILE A 17 2.81 18.99 1.35
C ILE A 17 2.95 18.79 2.87
N MET A 18 1.82 18.91 3.60
CA MET A 18 1.82 18.90 5.07
C MET A 18 1.86 17.47 5.64
N SER A 19 1.60 16.44 4.84
CA SER A 19 1.64 15.01 5.21
C SER A 19 1.70 14.17 3.93
N HIS A 20 2.08 12.90 4.06
CA HIS A 20 1.99 11.90 3.01
C HIS A 20 1.04 10.76 3.42
N PRO A 21 0.23 10.23 2.49
CA PRO A 21 -0.73 9.16 2.79
C PRO A 21 -0.04 7.84 3.09
N ASP A 22 -0.43 7.21 4.19
CA ASP A 22 -0.04 5.83 4.52
C ASP A 22 -1.15 4.86 4.12
N TYR A 23 -1.09 4.41 2.87
CA TYR A 23 -2.10 3.52 2.30
C TYR A 23 -2.18 2.17 3.00
N GLU A 24 -1.12 1.70 3.65
CA GLU A 24 -1.08 0.40 4.34
C GLU A 24 -1.65 0.46 5.76
N GLN A 25 -1.94 1.66 6.27
CA GLN A 25 -2.39 1.83 7.64
C GLN A 25 -3.77 1.21 7.90
N ASN A 26 -3.89 0.40 8.95
CA ASN A 26 -5.16 -0.18 9.40
C ASN A 26 -5.58 0.41 10.75
N ALA A 27 -6.78 0.04 11.23
CA ALA A 27 -7.29 0.49 12.52
C ALA A 27 -6.42 0.01 13.70
N HIS A 28 -5.87 -1.20 13.61
CA HIS A 28 -5.02 -1.78 14.66
C HIS A 28 -3.71 -1.01 14.88
N HIS A 29 -3.20 -0.34 13.85
CA HIS A 29 -1.99 0.48 13.98
C HIS A 29 -2.17 1.68 14.91
N HIS A 30 -3.40 2.08 15.25
CA HIS A 30 -3.64 3.11 16.28
C HIS A 30 -3.09 2.69 17.65
N GLY A 31 -3.09 1.40 17.96
CA GLY A 31 -2.54 0.83 19.20
C GLY A 31 -1.11 0.32 19.09
N ALA A 32 -0.40 0.60 18.00
CA ALA A 32 0.97 0.13 17.79
C ALA A 32 2.02 1.25 17.95
N LEU A 33 3.22 0.88 18.37
CA LEU A 33 4.40 1.73 18.34
C LEU A 33 5.02 1.72 16.95
N LEU A 34 5.29 2.89 16.37
CA LEU A 34 5.84 2.99 15.03
C LEU A 34 7.37 2.99 15.06
N VAL A 35 7.98 2.06 14.32
CA VAL A 35 9.44 1.90 14.24
C VAL A 35 9.89 1.90 12.78
N LEU A 36 10.90 2.71 12.47
CA LEU A 36 11.53 2.76 11.16
C LEU A 36 12.67 1.75 11.12
N VAL A 37 12.65 0.85 10.14
CA VAL A 37 13.69 -0.14 9.92
C VAL A 37 14.34 0.11 8.56
N ARG A 38 15.62 0.50 8.55
CA ARG A 38 16.31 0.95 7.33
C ARG A 38 17.63 0.22 7.10
N GLY A 39 17.81 -0.28 5.87
CA GLY A 39 19.12 -0.73 5.40
C GLY A 39 20.05 0.46 5.16
N ILE A 40 21.28 0.40 5.65
CA ILE A 40 22.31 1.43 5.48
C ILE A 40 23.59 0.81 4.89
N GLY A 41 24.32 1.59 4.10
CA GLY A 41 25.56 1.15 3.46
C GLY A 41 25.40 0.59 2.03
N PRO A 42 26.49 0.06 1.44
CA PRO A 42 26.53 -0.42 0.06
C PRO A 42 25.82 -1.78 -0.15
N ALA A 43 25.45 -2.46 0.95
CA ALA A 43 24.83 -3.77 0.88
C ALA A 43 23.47 -3.73 0.16
N LYS A 44 23.27 -4.63 -0.80
CA LYS A 44 21.99 -4.72 -1.53
C LYS A 44 20.87 -5.15 -0.57
N PRO A 45 19.65 -4.56 -0.64
CA PRO A 45 18.52 -4.92 0.23
C PRO A 45 18.20 -6.41 0.31
N ARG A 46 18.45 -7.17 -0.78
CA ARG A 46 18.24 -8.63 -0.84
C ARG A 46 19.12 -9.41 0.17
N SER A 47 20.34 -8.94 0.42
CA SER A 47 21.25 -9.59 1.39
C SER A 47 20.74 -9.47 2.83
N LEU A 48 20.06 -8.36 3.13
CA LEU A 48 19.54 -8.04 4.47
C LEU A 48 18.09 -8.49 4.69
N GLN A 49 17.45 -9.06 3.67
CA GLN A 49 16.03 -9.42 3.71
C GLN A 49 15.68 -10.40 4.85
N LYS A 50 16.55 -11.39 5.10
CA LYS A 50 16.39 -12.36 6.21
C LYS A 50 16.37 -11.67 7.58
N VAL A 51 17.18 -10.63 7.75
CA VAL A 51 17.26 -9.85 9.00
C VAL A 51 15.99 -9.03 9.19
N PHE A 52 15.53 -8.34 8.14
CA PHE A 52 14.28 -7.58 8.18
C PHE A 52 13.07 -8.45 8.50
N GLU A 53 12.97 -9.62 7.86
CA GLU A 53 11.89 -10.58 8.15
C GLU A 53 11.94 -11.04 9.61
N ARG A 54 13.13 -11.23 10.18
CA ARG A 54 13.28 -11.66 11.57
C ARG A 54 12.95 -10.56 12.57
N ILE A 55 13.34 -9.31 12.30
CA ILE A 55 12.89 -8.15 13.09
C ILE A 55 11.35 -8.12 13.12
N GLN A 56 10.72 -8.28 11.96
CA GLN A 56 9.27 -8.26 11.82
C GLN A 56 8.54 -9.42 12.53
N ARG A 57 9.23 -10.53 12.85
CA ARG A 57 8.63 -11.62 13.65
C ARG A 57 8.31 -11.19 15.08
N VAL A 58 9.05 -10.22 15.63
CA VAL A 58 8.80 -9.67 16.96
C VAL A 58 7.88 -8.46 16.83
N ASN A 59 6.61 -8.70 16.54
CA ASN A 59 5.59 -7.65 16.39
C ASN A 59 4.80 -7.37 17.68
N THR A 60 4.95 -8.22 18.69
CA THR A 60 4.29 -8.10 19.99
C THR A 60 5.21 -8.52 21.12
N VAL A 61 5.16 -7.79 22.23
CA VAL A 61 5.92 -8.09 23.45
C VAL A 61 5.00 -7.93 24.65
N ARG A 62 4.95 -8.95 25.51
CA ARG A 62 4.19 -8.94 26.75
C ARG A 62 5.03 -8.34 27.87
N ILE A 63 4.61 -7.21 28.43
CA ILE A 63 5.32 -6.46 29.47
C ILE A 63 4.43 -6.35 30.70
N ALA A 64 4.97 -6.64 31.89
CA ALA A 64 4.27 -6.37 33.15
C ALA A 64 4.39 -4.88 33.50
N ASP A 65 3.26 -4.23 33.76
CA ASP A 65 3.24 -2.84 34.21
C ASP A 65 3.71 -2.70 35.67
N SER A 66 3.78 -1.46 36.17
CA SER A 66 4.21 -1.18 37.54
C SER A 66 3.32 -1.79 38.62
N ALA A 67 2.09 -2.19 38.28
CA ALA A 67 1.16 -2.89 39.16
C ALA A 67 1.24 -4.43 39.00
N GLY A 68 2.13 -4.93 38.13
CA GLY A 68 2.32 -6.35 37.84
C GLY A 68 1.34 -6.92 36.81
N ASN A 69 0.49 -6.08 36.18
CA ASN A 69 -0.47 -6.55 35.19
C ASN A 69 0.21 -6.71 33.82
N PRO A 70 0.05 -7.86 33.14
CA PRO A 70 0.62 -8.04 31.82
C PRO A 70 -0.13 -7.23 30.77
N ARG A 71 0.62 -6.53 29.91
CA ARG A 71 0.13 -5.79 28.75
C ARG A 71 0.83 -6.27 27.48
N ASP A 72 0.06 -6.48 26.43
CA ASP A 72 0.63 -6.85 25.12
C ASP A 72 0.89 -5.57 24.31
N ILE A 73 2.16 -5.26 24.07
CA ILE A 73 2.60 -4.07 23.35
C ILE A 73 2.90 -4.43 21.90
N TRP A 74 2.25 -3.70 20.98
CA TRP A 74 2.32 -3.97 19.55
C TRP A 74 3.24 -2.99 18.84
N VAL A 75 3.94 -3.46 17.81
CA VAL A 75 4.88 -2.65 17.04
C VAL A 75 4.62 -2.80 15.55
N ARG A 76 4.62 -1.65 14.85
CA ARG A 76 4.55 -1.57 13.40
C ARG A 76 5.91 -1.14 12.87
N TYR A 77 6.51 -2.02 12.06
CA TYR A 77 7.74 -1.72 11.35
C TYR A 77 7.46 -1.19 9.96
N ILE A 78 8.03 -0.03 9.61
CA ILE A 78 7.96 0.57 8.28
C ILE A 78 9.38 0.76 7.72
N ARG A 79 9.52 0.75 6.38
CA ARG A 79 10.82 0.88 5.71
C ARG A 79 11.17 2.30 5.28
N ASP A 80 10.15 3.13 5.09
CA ASP A 80 10.29 4.54 4.75
C ASP A 80 9.24 5.35 5.51
N HIS A 81 9.60 6.56 5.92
CA HIS A 81 8.73 7.44 6.70
C HIS A 81 9.04 8.90 6.41
N PRO A 82 8.14 9.62 5.72
CA PRO A 82 8.28 11.06 5.53
C PRO A 82 8.31 11.80 6.88
N VAL A 83 9.25 12.72 7.05
CA VAL A 83 9.47 13.41 8.34
C VAL A 83 8.26 14.28 8.69
N GLU A 84 7.59 14.84 7.69
CA GLU A 84 6.40 15.68 7.77
C GLU A 84 5.23 14.95 8.46
N ASN A 85 5.18 13.62 8.37
CA ASN A 85 4.15 12.83 9.05
C ASN A 85 4.29 12.86 10.57
N ASN A 86 5.48 13.13 11.11
CA ASN A 86 5.68 13.26 12.55
C ASN A 86 5.03 14.52 13.13
N ASP A 87 4.88 15.59 12.33
CA ASP A 87 4.26 16.84 12.79
C ASP A 87 2.78 16.66 13.15
N TRP A 88 2.14 15.63 12.60
CA TRP A 88 0.77 15.23 12.94
C TRP A 88 0.68 14.40 14.22
N GLY A 89 1.80 14.12 14.88
CA GLY A 89 1.87 13.26 16.04
C GLY A 89 1.06 13.72 17.25
N ASP A 90 0.88 15.04 17.45
CA ASP A 90 0.00 15.58 18.50
C ASP A 90 -1.47 15.30 18.19
N PHE A 91 -1.82 15.36 16.91
CA PHE A 91 -3.17 15.09 16.42
C PHE A 91 -3.49 13.59 16.34
N GLN A 92 -2.55 12.76 15.91
CA GLN A 92 -2.67 11.30 15.77
C GLN A 92 -1.36 10.64 16.22
N THR A 93 -1.30 10.13 17.45
CA THR A 93 -0.03 9.65 18.03
C THR A 93 0.55 8.44 17.31
N HIS A 94 -0.27 7.62 16.65
CA HIS A 94 0.17 6.48 15.85
C HIS A 94 0.97 6.86 14.59
N ARG A 95 1.02 8.15 14.23
CA ARG A 95 1.91 8.69 13.19
C ARG A 95 3.31 9.05 13.71
N ARG A 96 3.51 9.12 15.02
CA ARG A 96 4.82 9.46 15.60
C ARG A 96 5.79 8.31 15.43
N LEU A 97 6.92 8.59 14.79
CA LEU A 97 8.02 7.65 14.77
C LEU A 97 8.72 7.59 16.15
N LEU A 98 8.59 6.46 16.84
CA LEU A 98 9.12 6.30 18.20
C LEU A 98 10.47 5.59 18.23
N GLY A 99 10.76 4.72 17.26
CA GLY A 99 11.99 3.94 17.22
C GLY A 99 12.67 3.92 15.86
N LEU A 100 14.01 3.79 15.88
CA LEU A 100 14.84 3.66 14.69
C LEU A 100 15.73 2.42 14.82
N ILE A 101 15.66 1.52 13.85
CA ILE A 101 16.56 0.40 13.70
C ILE A 101 17.24 0.52 12.34
N THR A 102 18.56 0.59 12.33
CA THR A 102 19.32 0.49 11.07
C THR A 102 20.03 -0.84 10.97
N VAL A 103 20.15 -1.36 9.75
CA VAL A 103 20.84 -2.61 9.46
C VAL A 103 21.89 -2.34 8.40
N GLY A 104 23.16 -2.61 8.69
CA GLY A 104 24.25 -2.41 7.74
C GLY A 104 25.24 -3.55 7.75
N LYS A 105 25.89 -3.77 6.61
CA LYS A 105 27.02 -4.69 6.48
C LYS A 105 28.30 -3.88 6.25
N PHE A 106 29.39 -4.27 6.91
CA PHE A 106 30.71 -3.68 6.74
C PHE A 106 31.76 -4.79 6.65
N ASP A 107 32.84 -4.54 5.91
CA ASP A 107 34.01 -5.42 5.85
C ASP A 107 35.26 -4.75 6.46
N THR A 108 35.28 -3.40 6.55
CA THR A 108 36.40 -2.61 7.11
C THR A 108 35.97 -1.62 8.20
N GLN A 109 36.92 -1.11 8.99
CA GLN A 109 36.67 -0.08 10.01
C GLN A 109 36.18 1.24 9.38
N THR A 110 36.66 1.58 8.19
CA THR A 110 36.22 2.77 7.45
C THR A 110 34.75 2.67 7.07
N GLU A 111 34.30 1.52 6.57
CA GLU A 111 32.90 1.29 6.27
C GLU A 111 32.03 1.32 7.53
N LEU A 112 32.49 0.72 8.64
CA LEU A 112 31.81 0.79 9.93
C LEU A 112 31.60 2.26 10.38
N ASN A 113 32.65 3.08 10.31
CA ASN A 113 32.57 4.50 10.65
C ASN A 113 31.53 5.24 9.80
N GLU A 114 31.46 4.92 8.50
CA GLU A 114 30.47 5.50 7.59
C GLU A 114 29.04 5.04 7.92
N LEU A 115 28.84 3.76 8.25
CA LEU A 115 27.52 3.26 8.71
C LEU A 115 27.05 3.97 9.98
N CYS A 116 27.95 4.14 10.96
CA CYS A 116 27.67 4.88 12.19
C CYS A 116 27.30 6.35 11.88
N ARG A 117 28.00 7.00 10.95
CA ARG A 117 27.69 8.37 10.49
C ARG A 117 26.31 8.46 9.85
N ILE A 118 25.96 7.53 8.95
CA ILE A 118 24.65 7.48 8.30
C ILE A 118 23.54 7.24 9.33
N HIS A 119 23.75 6.35 10.30
CA HIS A 119 22.79 6.10 11.38
C HIS A 119 22.49 7.37 12.18
N GLU A 120 23.52 8.07 12.66
CA GLU A 120 23.34 9.31 13.44
C GLU A 120 22.71 10.41 12.57
N SER A 121 23.05 10.50 11.29
CA SER A 121 22.39 11.44 10.35
C SER A 121 20.89 11.16 10.21
N LEU A 122 20.49 9.88 10.09
CA LEU A 122 19.09 9.48 10.05
C LEU A 122 18.37 9.77 11.37
N LYS A 123 19.02 9.47 12.50
CA LYS A 123 18.49 9.76 13.84
C LYS A 123 18.18 11.25 14.01
N VAL A 124 19.09 12.13 13.56
CA VAL A 124 18.92 13.59 13.64
C VAL A 124 17.59 14.03 13.01
N LYS A 125 17.20 13.45 11.87
CA LYS A 125 15.94 13.78 11.18
C LYS A 125 14.68 13.55 12.02
N TYR A 126 14.71 12.62 12.98
CA TYR A 126 13.54 12.21 13.76
C TYR A 126 13.67 12.51 15.27
N THR A 127 14.70 13.24 15.69
CA THR A 127 15.05 13.51 17.09
C THR A 127 13.89 14.06 17.94
N SER A 128 12.95 14.78 17.34
CA SER A 128 11.80 15.37 18.03
C SER A 128 10.81 14.34 18.61
N THR A 129 10.80 13.12 18.06
CA THR A 129 9.81 12.09 18.40
C THR A 129 10.42 10.76 18.84
N LEU A 130 11.68 10.52 18.47
CA LEU A 130 12.40 9.28 18.71
C LEU A 130 12.70 9.06 20.21
N TYR A 131 12.41 7.86 20.72
CA TYR A 131 12.68 7.47 22.10
C TYR A 131 13.95 6.62 22.21
N ASP A 132 14.18 5.69 21.27
CA ASP A 132 15.39 4.86 21.23
C ASP A 132 15.84 4.59 19.78
N SER A 133 17.15 4.37 19.59
CA SER A 133 17.76 4.04 18.31
C SER A 133 18.82 2.94 18.44
N ARG A 134 18.71 1.91 17.59
CA ARG A 134 19.62 0.76 17.57
C ARG A 134 20.20 0.52 16.19
N CYS A 135 21.45 0.08 16.13
CA CYS A 135 22.15 -0.24 14.89
C CYS A 135 22.59 -1.71 14.91
N LEU A 136 22.16 -2.48 13.92
CA LEU A 136 22.57 -3.87 13.71
C LEU A 136 23.64 -3.90 12.61
N LEU A 137 24.84 -4.36 12.96
CA LEU A 137 26.04 -4.26 12.15
C LEU A 137 26.58 -5.67 11.86
N PHE A 138 26.65 -6.00 10.58
CA PHE A 138 27.10 -7.31 10.10
C PHE A 138 28.53 -7.20 9.58
N GLY A 139 29.47 -7.83 10.29
CA GLY A 139 30.90 -7.79 9.99
C GLY A 139 31.41 -9.04 9.26
N PRO A 140 32.67 -9.05 8.81
CA PRO A 140 33.24 -10.15 8.04
C PRO A 140 33.41 -11.42 8.88
N ASN A 141 33.32 -12.59 8.25
CA ASN A 141 33.48 -13.90 8.90
C ASN A 141 34.94 -14.30 9.15
N SER A 142 35.90 -13.59 8.55
CA SER A 142 37.34 -13.76 8.72
C SER A 142 38.01 -12.40 8.58
N VAL A 143 39.01 -12.12 9.41
CA VAL A 143 39.84 -10.92 9.28
C VAL A 143 41.13 -11.34 8.57
N ASP A 144 41.33 -10.87 7.34
CA ASP A 144 42.63 -11.02 6.68
C ASP A 144 43.65 -10.14 7.42
N GLN A 145 44.67 -10.78 8.01
CA GLN A 145 45.66 -10.14 8.89
C GLN A 145 46.56 -9.12 8.19
N THR A 146 46.41 -8.89 6.90
CA THR A 146 47.23 -7.95 6.12
C THR A 146 46.86 -6.47 6.30
N ILE A 147 45.79 -6.13 7.03
CA ILE A 147 45.29 -4.74 7.14
C ILE A 147 45.58 -4.09 8.51
N LEU A 148 46.12 -4.83 9.48
CA LEU A 148 46.37 -4.31 10.84
C LEU A 148 47.73 -3.60 11.03
N SER A 149 48.52 -3.38 9.97
CA SER A 149 49.94 -2.98 10.10
C SER A 149 50.35 -1.70 9.36
N GLU A 150 49.42 -0.82 8.96
CA GLU A 150 49.79 0.40 8.19
C GLU A 150 49.86 1.71 8.99
N ASP A 151 49.52 1.75 10.28
CA ASP A 151 49.44 3.03 11.02
C ASP A 151 50.65 3.40 11.91
N ASP A 152 51.71 2.59 11.95
CA ASP A 152 52.83 2.79 12.90
C ASP A 152 54.19 3.13 12.25
N THR A 153 54.23 3.83 11.11
CA THR A 153 55.52 4.33 10.59
C THR A 153 55.43 5.63 9.79
N ARG A 154 55.43 6.78 10.49
CA ARG A 154 56.08 8.02 10.01
C ARG A 154 56.77 8.78 11.15
N SER A 155 58.10 8.62 11.16
CA SER A 155 59.19 9.47 11.65
C SER A 155 58.94 11.00 11.53
N THR A 156 59.53 11.96 12.24
CA THR A 156 60.62 12.12 13.24
C THR A 156 60.71 13.63 13.51
N GLY A 157 61.06 14.08 14.73
CA GLY A 157 61.45 15.48 14.93
C GLY A 157 61.68 15.92 16.39
N SER A 158 62.96 15.86 16.81
CA SER A 158 63.70 16.73 17.75
C SER A 158 63.29 16.89 19.23
N ASP A 159 64.16 16.35 20.10
CA ASP A 159 64.88 16.96 21.27
C ASP A 159 64.06 17.74 22.33
N SER A 160 64.10 17.43 23.63
CA SER A 160 65.25 17.68 24.54
C SER A 160 64.95 17.19 25.98
N GLY A 161 65.96 16.71 26.73
CA GLY A 161 66.15 17.05 28.16
C GLY A 161 65.73 16.10 29.31
N SER A 162 66.69 15.27 29.78
CA SER A 162 67.06 14.94 31.19
C SER A 162 65.99 14.57 32.25
N ASN A 163 66.01 13.34 32.81
CA ASN A 163 66.86 12.88 33.93
C ASN A 163 66.38 11.51 34.50
N LYS A 164 67.33 10.82 35.15
CA LYS A 164 67.32 9.44 35.67
C LYS A 164 66.33 9.18 36.82
N GLU A 165 65.80 7.96 36.92
CA GLU A 165 66.23 6.96 37.93
C GLU A 165 65.59 5.58 37.71
N ASN A 166 66.38 4.56 38.01
CA ASN A 166 66.14 3.12 37.79
C ASN A 166 65.12 2.54 38.77
N THR A 167 64.27 1.62 38.30
CA THR A 167 63.94 0.41 39.04
C THR A 167 63.63 -0.71 38.04
N GLU A 168 64.50 -1.72 38.00
CA GLU A 168 64.30 -2.97 37.27
C GLU A 168 63.34 -3.86 38.07
N GLU A 169 62.23 -4.30 37.47
CA GLU A 169 61.61 -5.60 37.82
C GLU A 169 61.05 -6.31 36.58
N ASN A 170 61.70 -7.45 36.29
CA ASN A 170 61.34 -8.65 35.55
C ASN A 170 59.96 -8.77 34.86
N ILE A 171 60.02 -8.84 33.52
CA ILE A 171 59.55 -9.95 32.65
C ILE A 171 58.38 -10.82 33.18
N SER A 172 57.20 -10.68 32.56
CA SER A 172 56.53 -11.82 31.92
C SER A 172 55.67 -11.37 30.73
N ALA A 173 56.23 -11.55 29.53
CA ALA A 173 55.49 -11.40 28.28
C ALA A 173 54.79 -12.72 27.97
N THR A 174 53.48 -12.80 28.22
CA THR A 174 52.65 -13.85 27.63
C THR A 174 52.20 -13.41 26.24
N ASN A 175 53.00 -13.76 25.24
CA ASN A 175 52.62 -13.69 23.83
C ASN A 175 51.47 -14.66 23.55
N GLY A 176 50.23 -14.14 23.54
CA GLY A 176 49.05 -14.86 23.10
C GLY A 176 49.02 -15.00 21.57
N LYS A 177 49.63 -16.07 21.07
CA LYS A 177 49.55 -16.50 19.67
C LYS A 177 48.10 -16.91 19.35
N ILE A 178 47.34 -16.05 18.65
CA ILE A 178 45.97 -16.36 18.22
C ILE A 178 46.03 -17.39 17.10
N SER A 179 45.52 -18.60 17.37
CA SER A 179 45.42 -19.68 16.39
C SER A 179 44.40 -19.35 15.28
N SER A 180 44.84 -19.41 14.02
CA SER A 180 44.00 -19.41 12.83
C SER A 180 43.08 -20.62 12.82
N GLY A 181 41.76 -20.41 12.95
CA GLY A 181 40.76 -21.48 12.78
C GLY A 181 39.51 -21.43 13.67
N SER A 182 39.37 -20.47 14.59
CA SER A 182 38.12 -20.33 15.35
C SER A 182 37.07 -19.52 14.57
N PRO A 183 35.78 -19.94 14.56
CA PRO A 183 34.71 -19.17 13.93
C PRO A 183 34.60 -17.77 14.54
N MET A 184 34.34 -16.77 13.69
CA MET A 184 34.13 -15.38 14.11
C MET A 184 32.86 -15.28 14.96
N THR A 185 32.95 -14.61 16.11
CA THR A 185 31.82 -14.44 17.04
C THR A 185 31.54 -12.95 17.24
N SER A 186 30.32 -12.60 17.65
CA SER A 186 29.94 -11.21 17.95
C SER A 186 30.88 -10.50 18.92
N LYS A 187 31.41 -11.22 19.93
CA LYS A 187 32.36 -10.67 20.91
C LYS A 187 33.70 -10.33 20.27
N LYS A 188 34.24 -11.23 19.44
CA LYS A 188 35.49 -10.98 18.69
C LYS A 188 35.34 -9.82 17.70
N LEU A 189 34.16 -9.67 17.07
CA LEU A 189 33.90 -8.51 16.22
C LEU A 189 33.94 -7.19 16.99
N GLN A 190 33.37 -7.17 18.21
CA GLN A 190 33.40 -5.98 19.08
C GLN A 190 34.80 -5.65 19.59
N GLU A 191 35.68 -6.66 19.77
CA GLU A 191 37.07 -6.43 20.17
C GLU A 191 37.91 -5.83 19.04
N ILE A 192 37.63 -6.23 17.78
CA ILE A 192 38.40 -5.81 16.60
C ILE A 192 37.88 -4.49 16.03
N PHE A 193 36.55 -4.30 16.03
CA PHE A 193 35.90 -3.15 15.43
C PHE A 193 35.16 -2.33 16.48
N ASN A 194 35.54 -1.07 16.60
CA ASN A 194 34.96 -0.15 17.58
C ASN A 194 34.16 0.95 16.87
N PRO A 195 32.91 1.21 17.29
CA PRO A 195 32.19 2.41 16.84
C PRO A 195 32.99 3.67 17.19
N PRO A 196 32.89 4.74 16.36
CA PRO A 196 33.58 5.98 16.65
C PRO A 196 33.02 6.63 17.93
N PRO A 197 33.82 7.44 18.66
CA PRO A 197 33.46 7.95 19.99
C PRO A 197 32.23 8.87 20.01
N ASN A 198 31.85 9.43 18.87
CA ASN A 198 30.65 10.26 18.70
C ASN A 198 29.37 9.43 18.46
N PHE A 199 29.48 8.11 18.32
CA PHE A 199 28.35 7.21 18.14
C PHE A 199 27.66 6.95 19.48
N LYS A 200 26.45 7.50 19.66
CA LYS A 200 25.72 7.47 20.94
C LYS A 200 24.63 6.39 20.98
N SER A 201 24.34 5.76 19.86
CA SER A 201 23.29 4.76 19.72
C SER A 201 23.82 3.37 20.06
N ARG A 202 22.95 2.42 20.42
CA ARG A 202 23.41 1.07 20.77
C ARG A 202 23.69 0.24 19.52
N ALA A 203 24.93 -0.20 19.36
CA ALA A 203 25.36 -1.10 18.28
C ALA A 203 25.30 -2.57 18.70
N PHE A 204 24.83 -3.43 17.80
CA PHE A 204 24.87 -4.88 17.92
C PHE A 204 25.68 -5.44 16.75
N PHE A 205 26.66 -6.29 17.05
CA PHE A 205 27.56 -6.86 16.06
C PHE A 205 27.23 -8.32 15.80
N TYR A 206 27.13 -8.69 14.53
CA TYR A 206 26.85 -10.04 14.07
C TYR A 206 27.84 -10.43 12.96
N PRO A 207 28.33 -11.66 12.93
CA PRO A 207 28.98 -12.20 11.75
C PRO A 207 28.01 -12.24 10.55
N GLU A 208 28.52 -12.07 9.33
CA GLU A 208 27.73 -11.98 8.09
C GLU A 208 26.72 -13.14 7.89
N ASN A 209 27.07 -14.34 8.33
CA ASN A 209 26.22 -15.54 8.20
C ASN A 209 25.58 -15.98 9.52
N ASP A 210 25.57 -15.13 10.54
CA ASP A 210 25.05 -15.50 11.86
C ASP A 210 23.53 -15.71 11.84
N LEU A 211 23.10 -16.73 12.56
CA LEU A 211 21.69 -16.97 12.88
C LEU A 211 21.17 -15.95 13.90
N CYS A 212 21.94 -14.98 14.37
CA CYS A 212 21.49 -13.85 15.18
C CYS A 212 20.57 -14.29 16.35
N ALA A 213 20.98 -15.30 17.12
CA ALA A 213 20.08 -16.00 18.05
C ALA A 213 19.49 -15.07 19.14
N ASN A 214 20.21 -14.02 19.53
CA ASN A 214 19.79 -13.01 20.50
C ASN A 214 19.02 -11.83 19.89
N LEU A 215 18.81 -11.79 18.56
CA LEU A 215 18.14 -10.66 17.91
C LEU A 215 16.72 -10.47 18.43
N GLU A 216 15.96 -11.55 18.63
CA GLU A 216 14.58 -11.47 19.11
C GLU A 216 14.50 -10.94 20.55
N ALA A 217 15.45 -11.34 21.41
CA ALA A 217 15.59 -10.79 22.74
C ALA A 217 15.98 -9.30 22.71
N ALA A 218 16.91 -8.91 21.82
CA ALA A 218 17.29 -7.51 21.63
C ALA A 218 16.13 -6.66 21.08
N MET A 219 15.27 -7.21 20.21
CA MET A 219 14.06 -6.54 19.76
C MET A 219 13.04 -6.42 20.90
N SER A 220 12.86 -7.47 21.70
CA SER A 220 11.96 -7.42 22.87
C SER A 220 12.40 -6.36 23.88
N GLU A 221 13.70 -6.27 24.15
CA GLU A 221 14.29 -5.24 25.00
C GLU A 221 14.11 -3.82 24.42
N PHE A 222 14.25 -3.67 23.09
CA PHE A 222 14.03 -2.40 22.40
C PHE A 222 12.59 -1.93 22.55
N ILE A 223 11.63 -2.82 22.29
CA ILE A 223 10.20 -2.53 22.43
C ILE A 223 9.87 -2.18 23.89
N GLY A 224 10.48 -2.89 24.84
CA GLY A 224 10.38 -2.56 26.26
C GLY A 224 10.88 -1.14 26.59
N ALA A 225 12.03 -0.74 26.05
CA ALA A 225 12.55 0.62 26.24
C ALA A 225 11.59 1.69 25.68
N LEU A 226 11.03 1.45 24.48
CA LEU A 226 10.03 2.35 23.89
C LEU A 226 8.76 2.44 24.75
N PHE A 227 8.28 1.30 25.25
CA PHE A 227 7.10 1.23 26.10
C PHE A 227 7.27 2.03 27.40
N TRP A 228 8.41 1.91 28.10
CA TRP A 228 8.59 2.62 29.36
C TRP A 228 8.65 4.14 29.21
N VAL A 229 9.22 4.64 28.11
CA VAL A 229 9.19 6.08 27.80
C VAL A 229 7.77 6.53 27.46
N LEU A 230 7.03 5.72 26.69
CA LEU A 230 5.62 5.99 26.38
C LEU A 230 4.76 6.02 27.65
N GLU A 231 4.90 5.04 28.54
CA GLU A 231 4.15 4.94 29.79
C GLU A 231 4.44 6.10 30.72
N SER A 232 5.71 6.55 30.82
CA SER A 232 6.07 7.76 31.56
C SER A 232 5.29 8.97 31.03
N LYS A 233 5.30 9.17 29.70
CA LYS A 233 4.59 10.27 29.06
C LYS A 233 3.07 10.19 29.23
N ARG A 234 2.49 8.97 29.20
CA ARG A 234 1.08 8.75 29.47
C ARG A 234 0.71 9.15 30.89
N LEU A 235 1.52 8.74 31.88
CA LEU A 235 1.31 9.06 33.30
C LEU A 235 1.52 10.54 33.62
N GLU A 236 2.49 11.18 32.98
CA GLU A 236 2.67 12.65 33.05
C GLU A 236 1.41 13.35 32.53
N ARG A 237 0.90 12.92 31.37
CA ARG A 237 -0.30 13.48 30.76
C ARG A 237 -1.56 13.27 31.60
N SER A 238 -1.71 12.10 32.24
CA SER A 238 -2.89 11.81 33.07
C SER A 238 -2.93 12.63 34.37
N ARG A 239 -1.78 13.15 34.82
CA ARG A 239 -1.65 13.96 36.06
C ARG A 239 -1.64 15.46 35.77
N GLU A 240 -1.60 15.87 34.51
CA GLU A 240 -1.52 17.25 34.11
C GLU A 240 -2.83 17.99 34.46
N LYS A 241 -2.72 19.04 35.29
CA LYS A 241 -3.88 19.85 35.66
C LYS A 241 -4.33 20.69 34.48
N ILE A 242 -5.65 20.79 34.27
CA ILE A 242 -6.28 21.48 33.14
C ILE A 242 -5.73 22.91 32.93
N ASP A 243 -5.46 23.65 34.00
CA ASP A 243 -4.95 25.04 33.91
C ASP A 243 -3.50 25.16 33.41
N LYS A 244 -2.74 24.05 33.34
CA LYS A 244 -1.37 24.01 32.84
C LYS A 244 -1.22 23.36 31.47
N VAL A 245 -2.32 22.86 30.90
CA VAL A 245 -2.30 22.08 29.67
C VAL A 245 -2.06 22.98 28.46
N ALA A 246 -0.97 22.71 27.73
CA ALA A 246 -0.71 23.34 26.45
C ALA A 246 -1.73 22.89 25.38
N LEU A 247 -2.15 23.83 24.52
CA LEU A 247 -3.05 23.53 23.42
C LEU A 247 -2.33 22.66 22.37
N LEU A 248 -2.84 21.45 22.14
CA LEU A 248 -2.40 20.60 21.05
C LEU A 248 -3.00 21.06 19.72
N LEU A 249 -2.21 21.03 18.65
CA LEU A 249 -2.57 21.57 17.34
C LEU A 249 -2.19 20.58 16.23
N ALA A 250 -3.03 20.47 15.21
CA ALA A 250 -2.59 19.90 13.94
C ALA A 250 -1.67 20.91 13.20
N PRO A 251 -0.77 20.46 12.31
CA PRO A 251 0.25 21.33 11.71
C PRO A 251 -0.28 22.60 11.03
N PHE A 252 -1.44 22.51 10.37
CA PHE A 252 -2.06 23.64 9.69
C PHE A 252 -2.81 24.60 10.63
N GLU A 253 -3.19 24.15 11.84
CA GLU A 253 -3.93 24.98 12.81
C GLU A 253 -3.03 26.04 13.46
N LYS A 254 -1.69 25.92 13.39
CA LYS A 254 -0.75 26.85 14.06
C LYS A 254 -1.02 28.33 13.76
N ARG A 255 -1.50 28.64 12.55
CA ARG A 255 -1.80 30.02 12.12
C ARG A 255 -3.16 30.52 12.64
N ASP A 256 -4.11 29.61 12.82
CA ASP A 256 -5.49 29.93 13.21
C ASP A 256 -5.60 30.39 14.67
N PHE A 257 -4.59 30.08 15.50
CA PHE A 257 -4.57 30.37 16.93
C PHE A 257 -3.66 31.55 17.32
N VAL A 258 -3.10 32.27 16.35
CA VAL A 258 -2.30 33.48 16.62
C VAL A 258 -3.23 34.63 17.03
N GLY A 259 -3.02 35.17 18.24
CA GLY A 259 -3.78 36.33 18.75
C GLY A 259 -5.13 35.98 19.41
N LEU A 260 -5.45 34.70 19.60
CA LEU A 260 -6.62 34.29 20.40
C LEU A 260 -6.35 34.34 21.90
N ASP A 261 -7.39 34.68 22.67
CA ASP A 261 -7.38 34.53 24.13
C ASP A 261 -7.44 33.04 24.52
N LEU A 262 -6.27 32.52 24.91
CA LEU A 262 -6.09 31.14 25.32
C LEU A 262 -6.67 30.85 26.71
N GLU A 263 -7.00 31.86 27.51
CA GLU A 263 -7.49 31.69 28.88
C GLU A 263 -9.02 31.57 28.97
N SER A 264 -9.74 31.83 27.87
CA SER A 264 -11.19 31.76 27.80
C SER A 264 -11.75 30.39 28.22
N ARG A 265 -12.95 30.38 28.82
CA ARG A 265 -13.63 29.13 29.28
C ARG A 265 -13.78 28.11 28.14
N ASN A 266 -14.06 28.57 26.92
CA ASN A 266 -14.20 27.71 25.77
C ASN A 266 -12.85 27.11 25.34
N ASN A 267 -11.76 27.90 25.37
CA ASN A 267 -10.44 27.39 25.04
C ASN A 267 -9.91 26.40 26.09
N ARG A 268 -10.20 26.60 27.38
CA ARG A 268 -9.90 25.59 28.41
C ARG A 268 -10.60 24.25 28.16
N LYS A 269 -11.89 24.28 27.77
CA LYS A 269 -12.62 23.08 27.35
C LYS A 269 -12.02 22.43 26.10
N ARG A 270 -11.53 23.24 25.15
CA ARG A 270 -10.80 22.75 23.96
C ARG A 270 -9.52 22.02 24.34
N CYS A 271 -8.66 22.64 25.15
CA CYS A 271 -7.45 22.02 25.64
C CYS A 271 -7.75 20.70 26.35
N MET A 272 -8.76 20.70 27.23
CA MET A 272 -9.21 19.50 27.95
C MET A 272 -9.64 18.39 26.99
N GLY A 273 -10.50 18.68 25.99
CA GLY A 273 -10.96 17.69 25.02
C GLY A 273 -9.83 17.12 24.17
N ARG A 274 -8.94 17.99 23.66
CA ARG A 274 -7.79 17.58 22.82
C ARG A 274 -6.76 16.76 23.59
N VAL A 275 -6.46 17.12 24.84
CA VAL A 275 -5.56 16.35 25.69
C VAL A 275 -6.18 15.05 26.15
N THR A 276 -7.47 15.00 26.47
CA THR A 276 -8.15 13.75 26.79
C THR A 276 -8.09 12.78 25.61
N LYS A 277 -8.28 13.29 24.38
CA LYS A 277 -8.09 12.51 23.14
C LYS A 277 -6.66 12.00 23.02
N ASN A 278 -5.66 12.87 23.17
CA ASN A 278 -4.24 12.48 23.08
C ASN A 278 -3.86 11.44 24.14
N LEU A 279 -4.36 11.60 25.37
CA LEU A 279 -4.20 10.62 26.44
C LEU A 279 -4.86 9.29 26.09
N ALA A 280 -6.03 9.30 25.45
CA ALA A 280 -6.69 8.09 24.95
C ALA A 280 -5.81 7.35 23.93
N ASP A 281 -5.19 8.08 22.98
CA ASP A 281 -4.30 7.46 22.00
C ASP A 281 -3.06 6.83 22.67
N LEU A 282 -2.40 7.55 23.60
CA LEU A 282 -1.25 7.02 24.36
C LEU A 282 -1.64 5.79 25.19
N THR A 283 -2.84 5.81 25.78
CA THR A 283 -3.38 4.70 26.57
C THR A 283 -3.67 3.48 25.70
N LEU A 284 -4.16 3.69 24.47
CA LEU A 284 -4.34 2.63 23.49
C LEU A 284 -2.99 2.01 23.06
N GLN A 285 -1.97 2.83 22.78
CA GLN A 285 -0.61 2.37 22.44
C GLN A 285 0.11 1.67 23.61
N ALA A 286 -0.27 1.99 24.86
CA ALA A 286 0.22 1.32 26.07
C ALA A 286 -0.48 -0.02 26.35
N GLY A 287 -1.37 -0.48 25.48
CA GLY A 287 -2.09 -1.75 25.59
C GLY A 287 -3.34 -1.72 26.49
N LEU A 288 -3.74 -0.55 27.00
CA LEU A 288 -4.89 -0.37 27.90
C LEU A 288 -6.17 -0.04 27.11
N VAL A 289 -6.63 -1.00 26.31
CA VAL A 289 -7.74 -0.77 25.36
C VAL A 289 -9.03 -0.34 26.06
N ALA A 290 -9.44 -1.01 27.15
CA ALA A 290 -10.69 -0.69 27.84
C ALA A 290 -10.72 0.73 28.43
N GLU A 291 -9.59 1.18 28.99
CA GLU A 291 -9.45 2.55 29.50
C GLU A 291 -9.49 3.57 28.35
N SER A 292 -8.82 3.27 27.23
CA SER A 292 -8.81 4.14 26.06
C SER A 292 -10.21 4.39 25.48
N LEU A 293 -11.10 3.39 25.47
CA LEU A 293 -12.49 3.55 25.02
C LEU A 293 -13.23 4.63 25.83
N THR A 294 -13.10 4.57 27.16
CA THR A 294 -13.74 5.53 28.06
C THR A 294 -13.20 6.94 27.83
N LEU A 295 -11.88 7.09 27.65
CA LEU A 295 -11.25 8.37 27.37
C LEU A 295 -11.66 8.94 25.99
N PHE A 296 -11.78 8.10 24.96
CA PHE A 296 -12.25 8.55 23.65
C PHE A 296 -13.71 9.03 23.66
N HIS A 297 -14.59 8.37 24.40
CA HIS A 297 -15.97 8.85 24.59
C HIS A 297 -16.01 10.19 25.31
N ALA A 298 -15.30 10.32 26.44
CA ALA A 298 -15.22 11.57 27.19
C ALA A 298 -14.66 12.73 26.35
N ALA A 299 -13.62 12.46 25.55
CA ALA A 299 -13.07 13.43 24.60
C ALA A 299 -14.09 13.83 23.53
N SER A 300 -14.80 12.85 22.95
CA SER A 300 -15.81 13.09 21.91
C SER A 300 -16.96 13.97 22.40
N GLU A 301 -17.46 13.74 23.63
CA GLU A 301 -18.51 14.57 24.24
C GLU A 301 -18.03 16.01 24.45
N THR A 302 -16.84 16.17 25.01
CA THR A 302 -16.24 17.49 25.26
C THR A 302 -16.03 18.26 23.96
N LEU A 303 -15.44 17.62 22.95
CA LEU A 303 -15.13 18.24 21.65
C LEU A 303 -16.39 18.57 20.85
N ARG A 304 -17.43 17.73 20.96
CA ARG A 304 -18.75 17.99 20.37
C ARG A 304 -19.41 19.21 21.00
N ALA A 305 -19.34 19.37 22.32
CA ALA A 305 -19.94 20.49 23.03
C ALA A 305 -19.34 21.86 22.65
N ILE A 306 -18.11 21.88 22.13
CA ILE A 306 -17.40 23.09 21.68
C ILE A 306 -17.28 23.20 20.15
N SER A 307 -17.90 22.28 19.41
CA SER A 307 -17.87 22.21 17.95
C SER A 307 -16.47 22.12 17.33
N ASP A 308 -15.51 21.49 18.02
CA ASP A 308 -14.17 21.23 17.48
C ASP A 308 -14.21 20.02 16.53
N SER A 309 -14.63 20.27 15.28
CA SER A 309 -14.95 19.21 14.32
C SER A 309 -13.72 18.35 13.99
N LEU A 310 -12.55 18.96 13.77
CA LEU A 310 -11.33 18.24 13.40
C LEU A 310 -10.94 17.20 14.45
N TRP A 311 -10.86 17.62 15.72
CA TRP A 311 -10.46 16.75 16.82
C TRP A 311 -11.58 15.78 17.23
N LEU A 312 -12.85 16.17 17.08
CA LEU A 312 -13.98 15.24 17.22
C LEU A 312 -13.89 14.10 16.20
N GLY A 313 -13.52 14.40 14.95
CA GLY A 313 -13.27 13.39 13.93
C GLY A 313 -12.20 12.40 14.36
N ALA A 314 -11.08 12.89 14.90
CA ALA A 314 -9.99 12.05 15.39
C ALA A 314 -10.34 11.25 16.66
N ALA A 315 -11.17 11.78 17.55
CA ALA A 315 -11.67 11.03 18.70
C ALA A 315 -12.62 9.89 18.27
N ASN A 316 -13.51 10.15 17.31
CA ASN A 316 -14.38 9.12 16.72
C ASN A 316 -13.57 8.05 15.98
N GLU A 317 -12.54 8.44 15.21
CA GLU A 317 -11.64 7.52 14.52
C GLU A 317 -10.91 6.60 15.51
N GLY A 318 -10.34 7.18 16.58
CA GLY A 318 -9.66 6.45 17.65
C GLY A 318 -10.60 5.50 18.41
N LEU A 319 -11.83 5.93 18.68
CA LEU A 319 -12.86 5.08 19.29
C LEU A 319 -13.22 3.87 18.42
N CYS A 320 -13.35 4.08 17.11
CA CYS A 320 -13.57 3.00 16.15
C CYS A 320 -12.38 2.04 16.13
N ALA A 321 -11.16 2.57 16.14
CA ALA A 321 -9.94 1.77 16.14
C ALA A 321 -9.81 0.91 17.41
N ALA A 322 -10.06 1.49 18.59
CA ALA A 322 -10.05 0.77 19.86
C ALA A 322 -11.14 -0.33 19.92
N SER A 323 -12.33 -0.06 19.37
CA SER A 323 -13.40 -1.05 19.28
C SER A 323 -13.05 -2.18 18.30
N ALA A 324 -12.51 -1.84 17.11
CA ALA A 324 -12.08 -2.80 16.11
C ALA A 324 -10.95 -3.72 16.61
N ILE A 325 -10.07 -3.18 17.46
CA ILE A 325 -9.01 -3.91 18.15
C ILE A 325 -9.55 -5.09 18.98
N LEU A 326 -10.75 -4.96 19.56
CA LEU A 326 -11.40 -5.99 20.37
C LEU A 326 -12.30 -6.92 19.54
N LEU A 327 -13.03 -6.35 18.57
CA LEU A 327 -14.00 -7.09 17.76
C LEU A 327 -13.36 -7.91 16.63
N TYR A 328 -12.25 -7.45 16.07
CA TYR A 328 -11.61 -8.05 14.88
C TYR A 328 -10.12 -8.36 15.10
N PRO A 329 -9.75 -9.13 16.15
CA PRO A 329 -8.35 -9.40 16.47
C PRO A 329 -7.58 -10.10 15.33
N GLN A 330 -8.26 -10.82 14.43
CA GLN A 330 -7.66 -11.49 13.27
C GLN A 330 -7.04 -10.51 12.27
N MET A 331 -7.53 -9.27 12.18
CA MET A 331 -6.98 -8.25 11.27
C MET A 331 -5.56 -7.80 11.68
N ARG A 332 -5.07 -8.21 12.85
CA ARG A 332 -3.71 -7.91 13.32
C ARG A 332 -2.64 -8.71 12.60
N GLN A 333 -2.97 -9.89 12.07
CA GLN A 333 -1.98 -10.72 11.40
C GLN A 333 -1.74 -10.19 9.99
N PRO A 334 -0.48 -9.87 9.61
CA PRO A 334 -0.16 -9.75 8.19
C PRO A 334 -0.45 -11.10 7.56
N GLN A 335 -1.40 -11.17 6.62
CA GLN A 335 -1.62 -12.39 5.84
C GLN A 335 -0.26 -12.82 5.28
N PRO A 336 0.20 -14.06 5.55
CA PRO A 336 1.38 -14.57 4.89
C PRO A 336 1.08 -14.52 3.39
N LEU A 337 1.91 -13.79 2.64
CA LEU A 337 1.86 -13.82 1.18
C LEU A 337 1.86 -15.29 0.76
N GLN A 338 0.73 -15.78 0.21
CA GLN A 338 0.70 -17.07 -0.46
C GLN A 338 1.73 -16.98 -1.58
N ARG A 339 2.92 -17.56 -1.35
CA ARG A 339 3.82 -17.89 -2.44
C ARG A 339 3.05 -18.85 -3.32
N ASN A 340 2.82 -18.45 -4.56
CA ASN A 340 2.28 -19.35 -5.59
C ASN A 340 3.03 -20.68 -5.49
N ALA A 341 2.30 -21.74 -5.14
CA ALA A 341 2.81 -23.09 -5.07
C ALA A 341 3.03 -23.61 -6.50
N SER A 342 4.09 -23.12 -7.12
CA SER A 342 4.58 -23.61 -8.41
C SER A 342 6.10 -23.65 -8.37
N LEU A 343 6.63 -24.50 -7.48
CA LEU A 343 8.02 -25.00 -7.49
C LEU A 343 8.12 -26.06 -6.38
N GLN A 344 7.67 -27.28 -6.69
CA GLN A 344 8.19 -28.48 -6.03
C GLN A 344 9.14 -29.14 -7.01
N GLU A 345 10.43 -29.13 -6.66
CA GLU A 345 11.45 -29.97 -7.27
C GLU A 345 11.07 -31.45 -7.12
N ALA A 346 11.46 -32.21 -8.15
CA ALA A 346 11.21 -33.63 -8.31
C ALA A 346 11.80 -34.47 -7.17
N GLY A 347 11.05 -35.47 -6.69
CA GLY A 347 11.54 -36.44 -5.71
C GLY A 347 10.56 -37.55 -5.30
N SER A 348 10.33 -38.52 -6.20
CA SER A 348 9.90 -39.93 -5.94
C SER A 348 8.42 -40.25 -5.59
N PRO A 349 7.93 -41.48 -5.90
CA PRO A 349 6.54 -41.69 -6.33
C PRO A 349 5.68 -42.44 -5.29
N GLN A 350 4.49 -41.92 -4.99
CA GLN A 350 3.42 -42.72 -4.38
C GLN A 350 2.02 -42.43 -4.97
N ARG A 351 1.53 -43.45 -5.68
CA ARG A 351 0.13 -43.89 -5.87
C ARG A 351 -0.98 -42.83 -5.77
N ARG A 352 -1.41 -42.32 -6.93
CA ARG A 352 -2.72 -41.67 -7.10
C ARG A 352 -3.85 -42.70 -7.09
N VAL A 353 -4.82 -42.54 -6.20
CA VAL A 353 -6.17 -43.11 -6.34
C VAL A 353 -7.04 -42.05 -7.01
N ALA A 354 -7.50 -42.32 -8.22
CA ALA A 354 -8.37 -41.43 -8.99
C ALA A 354 -9.84 -41.73 -8.69
N SER A 355 -10.59 -40.75 -8.17
CA SER A 355 -12.05 -40.79 -8.11
C SER A 355 -12.63 -40.18 -9.39
N LYS A 356 -13.21 -41.03 -10.25
CA LYS A 356 -14.02 -40.64 -11.41
C LYS A 356 -15.37 -40.08 -10.94
N SER A 357 -15.79 -38.92 -11.46
CA SER A 357 -17.21 -38.54 -11.50
C SER A 357 -17.63 -38.29 -12.95
N THR A 358 -18.38 -39.26 -13.45
CA THR A 358 -18.98 -39.37 -14.77
C THR A 358 -20.07 -38.34 -15.05
N SER A 359 -19.98 -37.72 -16.22
CA SER A 359 -21.05 -37.03 -16.93
C SER A 359 -22.10 -38.03 -17.45
N LYS A 360 -23.39 -37.73 -17.25
CA LYS A 360 -24.50 -38.42 -17.92
C LYS A 360 -25.27 -37.43 -18.80
N LYS A 361 -25.23 -37.72 -20.11
CA LYS A 361 -26.16 -37.23 -21.15
C LYS A 361 -27.55 -37.80 -20.88
N ALA A 362 -28.58 -37.00 -21.09
CA ALA A 362 -29.95 -37.47 -21.36
C ALA A 362 -30.44 -36.85 -22.67
N THR A 363 -30.76 -37.73 -23.60
CA THR A 363 -31.36 -37.51 -24.92
C THR A 363 -32.88 -37.43 -24.80
N GLY A 364 -33.51 -36.53 -25.56
CA GLY A 364 -34.96 -36.50 -25.77
C GLY A 364 -35.27 -35.96 -27.17
N ILE A 365 -35.76 -36.85 -28.03
CA ILE A 365 -36.20 -36.60 -29.41
C ILE A 365 -37.67 -36.16 -29.37
N VAL A 366 -38.03 -35.08 -30.08
CA VAL A 366 -39.36 -34.90 -30.69
C VAL A 366 -39.19 -34.14 -32.03
N GLN A 367 -39.68 -34.75 -33.11
CA GLN A 367 -39.87 -34.17 -34.45
C GLN A 367 -41.15 -33.33 -34.49
N SER A 368 -41.16 -32.22 -35.24
CA SER A 368 -41.95 -32.09 -36.49
C SER A 368 -41.99 -30.65 -37.05
N ASN A 369 -41.61 -30.56 -38.33
CA ASN A 369 -42.15 -29.79 -39.46
C ASN A 369 -42.17 -28.25 -39.54
N VAL A 370 -41.39 -27.78 -40.53
CA VAL A 370 -41.71 -26.94 -41.72
C VAL A 370 -42.62 -25.72 -41.54
N GLU A 371 -42.08 -24.51 -41.78
CA GLU A 371 -42.42 -23.67 -42.94
C GLU A 371 -41.46 -22.48 -43.08
N ALA A 372 -41.19 -22.11 -44.33
CA ALA A 372 -40.29 -21.06 -44.76
C ALA A 372 -41.01 -19.71 -44.80
N ASP A 373 -40.32 -18.61 -44.47
CA ASP A 373 -40.56 -17.36 -45.17
C ASP A 373 -39.30 -16.47 -45.22
N SER A 374 -39.13 -15.88 -46.38
CA SER A 374 -38.08 -14.99 -46.83
C SER A 374 -38.39 -13.53 -46.47
N GLY A 375 -37.41 -12.78 -45.99
CA GLY A 375 -37.61 -11.36 -45.68
C GLY A 375 -36.29 -10.58 -45.64
N VAL A 376 -35.89 -10.07 -46.81
CA VAL A 376 -34.80 -9.11 -47.00
C VAL A 376 -35.22 -7.76 -46.40
N VAL A 377 -34.42 -7.18 -45.49
CA VAL A 377 -34.42 -5.73 -45.26
C VAL A 377 -32.97 -5.24 -45.13
N LYS A 378 -32.50 -4.56 -46.17
CA LYS A 378 -31.35 -3.63 -46.13
C LYS A 378 -31.83 -2.32 -45.49
N SER A 379 -31.00 -1.73 -44.62
CA SER A 379 -31.12 -0.31 -44.29
C SER A 379 -29.72 0.27 -44.04
N THR A 380 -29.42 1.30 -44.83
CA THR A 380 -28.22 2.11 -44.91
C THR A 380 -28.46 3.46 -44.24
N CYS A 381 -27.56 3.91 -43.36
CA CYS A 381 -27.26 5.32 -43.05
C CYS A 381 -26.02 5.37 -42.14
N SER A 382 -24.87 5.88 -42.58
CA SER A 382 -24.43 7.28 -42.79
C SER A 382 -23.77 7.90 -41.55
N SER A 383 -22.53 8.34 -41.78
CA SER A 383 -21.64 9.19 -40.99
C SER A 383 -22.28 10.25 -40.10
N LEU A 384 -21.87 10.33 -38.83
CA LEU A 384 -21.86 11.56 -38.03
C LEU A 384 -20.66 11.58 -37.08
N SER A 385 -20.00 12.74 -37.07
CA SER A 385 -18.91 13.14 -36.18
C SER A 385 -19.42 13.69 -34.84
N SER A 386 -18.59 13.48 -33.81
CA SER A 386 -18.42 14.28 -32.57
C SER A 386 -19.47 14.29 -31.45
N SER A 387 -18.91 14.30 -30.24
CA SER A 387 -19.41 14.81 -28.95
C SER A 387 -20.04 13.83 -27.95
N SER A 388 -19.31 13.75 -26.83
CA SER A 388 -19.64 13.43 -25.44
C SER A 388 -21.12 13.37 -25.06
N SER A 389 -21.49 12.36 -24.26
CA SER A 389 -22.67 12.45 -23.39
C SER A 389 -22.44 11.68 -22.10
N GLU A 390 -22.33 12.44 -21.02
CA GLU A 390 -22.50 12.00 -19.64
C GLU A 390 -23.93 11.48 -19.44
N SER A 391 -24.11 10.40 -18.68
CA SER A 391 -25.43 9.94 -18.25
C SER A 391 -25.59 10.13 -16.74
N SER A 392 -26.44 11.10 -16.42
CA SER A 392 -26.95 11.46 -15.11
C SER A 392 -27.78 10.33 -14.48
N THR A 393 -27.61 10.10 -13.19
CA THR A 393 -28.61 9.40 -12.37
C THR A 393 -29.10 10.29 -11.23
N SER A 394 -30.41 10.44 -11.22
CA SER A 394 -31.35 11.16 -10.34
C SER A 394 -30.97 11.36 -8.87
N SER A 395 -31.14 12.59 -8.42
CA SER A 395 -31.21 13.00 -7.01
C SER A 395 -32.65 12.94 -6.51
N LEU A 396 -32.89 12.34 -5.35
CA LEU A 396 -34.09 12.58 -4.55
C LEU A 396 -33.69 13.31 -3.28
N THR A 397 -34.13 14.56 -3.18
CA THR A 397 -34.09 15.40 -1.99
C THR A 397 -35.32 15.11 -1.14
N SER A 398 -35.15 14.88 0.16
CA SER A 398 -36.22 15.16 1.13
C SER A 398 -35.62 15.88 2.33
N SER A 399 -36.00 17.15 2.42
CA SER A 399 -35.92 18.02 3.59
C SER A 399 -36.97 17.59 4.62
N LEU A 400 -36.62 17.57 5.91
CA LEU A 400 -37.52 17.87 7.03
C LEU A 400 -36.70 18.04 8.33
N SER A 401 -36.96 19.14 9.02
CA SER A 401 -36.56 19.47 10.40
C SER A 401 -37.84 19.80 11.19
N PRO A 402 -37.79 20.06 12.50
CA PRO A 402 -37.51 19.15 13.61
C PRO A 402 -38.74 18.99 14.54
N GLY A 403 -38.82 17.88 15.26
CA GLY A 403 -39.86 17.66 16.28
C GLY A 403 -39.28 17.01 17.54
N VAL A 404 -39.35 17.73 18.66
CA VAL A 404 -38.99 17.27 20.01
C VAL A 404 -40.08 16.33 20.52
N THR A 405 -39.71 15.14 21.02
CA THR A 405 -40.32 14.53 22.22
C THR A 405 -39.37 13.50 22.85
N THR A 406 -39.39 13.51 24.18
CA THR A 406 -38.68 12.67 25.15
C THR A 406 -39.21 11.24 25.19
N GLY A 407 -38.35 10.26 25.47
CA GLY A 407 -38.77 8.90 25.83
C GLY A 407 -37.63 7.89 25.85
N SER A 408 -37.02 7.70 27.01
CA SER A 408 -36.04 6.66 27.31
C SER A 408 -36.67 5.26 27.20
N SER A 409 -36.02 4.33 26.50
CA SER A 409 -36.06 2.91 26.85
C SER A 409 -34.85 2.16 26.28
N SER A 410 -34.11 1.54 27.19
CA SER A 410 -32.99 0.65 26.96
C SER A 410 -33.48 -0.68 26.37
N SER A 411 -32.98 -1.04 25.19
CA SER A 411 -33.20 -2.37 24.61
C SER A 411 -31.85 -3.05 24.41
N VAL A 412 -31.66 -4.11 25.19
CA VAL A 412 -30.54 -5.06 25.07
C VAL A 412 -30.78 -5.89 23.82
N SER A 413 -29.90 -5.79 22.83
CA SER A 413 -29.96 -6.60 21.62
C SER A 413 -28.90 -7.70 21.68
N SER A 414 -29.39 -8.93 21.77
CA SER A 414 -28.63 -10.18 21.77
C SER A 414 -27.86 -10.36 20.46
N ILE A 415 -26.56 -10.67 20.57
CA ILE A 415 -25.68 -10.96 19.45
C ILE A 415 -26.03 -12.35 18.87
N VAL A 416 -26.40 -12.40 17.61
CA VAL A 416 -26.50 -13.65 16.83
C VAL A 416 -25.12 -13.94 16.25
N ALA A 417 -24.51 -15.05 16.67
CA ALA A 417 -23.24 -15.53 16.12
C ALA A 417 -23.45 -16.25 14.77
N PRO A 418 -22.49 -16.18 13.83
CA PRO A 418 -22.51 -16.99 12.60
C PRO A 418 -22.14 -18.47 12.91
N PRO A 419 -22.66 -19.45 12.15
CA PRO A 419 -22.41 -20.86 12.44
C PRO A 419 -21.06 -21.31 11.87
N GLY A 420 -20.21 -21.89 12.71
CA GLY A 420 -19.16 -22.82 12.27
C GLY A 420 -17.78 -22.68 12.92
N SER A 421 -17.63 -23.12 14.17
CA SER A 421 -16.51 -23.94 14.66
C SER A 421 -16.64 -24.10 16.18
N MET A 422 -16.78 -25.34 16.64
CA MET A 422 -16.82 -25.69 18.05
C MET A 422 -15.44 -25.48 18.68
N GLU A 423 -15.34 -24.55 19.61
CA GLU A 423 -14.49 -24.61 20.81
C GLU A 423 -15.05 -23.58 21.81
N ASP A 424 -15.82 -24.08 22.78
CA ASP A 424 -16.41 -23.28 23.87
C ASP A 424 -15.29 -22.87 24.86
N SER A 425 -14.88 -21.61 24.79
CA SER A 425 -14.19 -20.91 25.87
C SER A 425 -15.07 -19.72 26.28
N PRO A 426 -15.31 -19.47 27.59
CA PRO A 426 -16.22 -18.43 28.02
C PRO A 426 -15.68 -17.07 27.58
N VAL A 427 -16.32 -16.47 26.56
CA VAL A 427 -15.97 -15.13 26.07
C VAL A 427 -16.21 -14.15 27.22
N ALA A 428 -15.12 -13.60 27.78
CA ALA A 428 -15.21 -12.55 28.78
C ALA A 428 -16.08 -11.41 28.24
N PRO A 429 -16.98 -10.82 29.04
CA PRO A 429 -17.84 -9.73 28.57
C PRO A 429 -16.96 -8.59 28.06
N PHE A 430 -17.28 -8.08 26.87
CA PHE A 430 -16.57 -6.94 26.30
C PHE A 430 -16.62 -5.75 27.27
N PRO A 431 -15.56 -4.91 27.30
CA PRO A 431 -15.53 -3.75 28.17
C PRO A 431 -16.68 -2.78 27.86
N PRO A 432 -17.14 -2.00 28.85
CA PRO A 432 -18.14 -0.98 28.63
C PRO A 432 -17.65 0.03 27.58
N ASN A 433 -18.59 0.70 26.91
CA ASN A 433 -18.32 1.71 25.88
C ASN A 433 -17.74 1.22 24.54
N ILE A 434 -17.62 -0.10 24.34
CA ILE A 434 -17.31 -0.66 23.02
C ILE A 434 -18.42 -0.33 22.00
N LEU A 435 -18.04 0.01 20.78
CA LEU A 435 -19.00 0.24 19.70
C LEU A 435 -19.48 -1.08 19.10
N SER A 436 -20.74 -1.14 18.68
CA SER A 436 -21.24 -2.25 17.84
C SER A 436 -20.64 -2.17 16.43
N PRO A 437 -20.65 -3.28 15.65
CA PRO A 437 -20.21 -3.26 14.25
C PRO A 437 -20.86 -2.16 13.39
N GLU A 438 -22.15 -1.90 13.58
CA GLU A 438 -22.89 -0.87 12.83
C GLU A 438 -22.53 0.54 13.27
N ASP A 439 -22.29 0.73 14.58
CA ASP A 439 -21.86 2.00 15.14
C ASP A 439 -20.46 2.39 14.64
N ILE A 440 -19.56 1.43 14.44
CA ILE A 440 -18.23 1.68 13.87
C ILE A 440 -18.35 2.32 12.49
N THR A 441 -19.18 1.75 11.61
CA THR A 441 -19.40 2.28 10.26
C THR A 441 -19.96 3.70 10.31
N THR A 442 -20.95 3.94 11.18
CA THR A 442 -21.55 5.27 11.36
C THR A 442 -20.56 6.29 11.91
N ARG A 443 -19.77 5.93 12.92
CA ARG A 443 -18.76 6.80 13.54
C ARG A 443 -17.61 7.13 12.59
N TYR A 444 -17.21 6.19 11.71
CA TYR A 444 -16.25 6.50 10.64
C TYR A 444 -16.82 7.47 9.61
N ARG A 445 -18.09 7.33 9.22
CA ARG A 445 -18.75 8.34 8.35
C ARG A 445 -18.73 9.71 9.00
N ASP A 446 -19.06 9.82 10.29
CA ASP A 446 -18.98 11.08 11.02
C ASP A 446 -17.56 11.64 11.09
N ALA A 447 -16.55 10.79 11.30
CA ALA A 447 -15.15 11.20 11.30
C ALA A 447 -14.72 11.78 9.94
N ILE A 448 -15.06 11.09 8.85
CA ILE A 448 -14.77 11.50 7.48
C ILE A 448 -15.48 12.82 7.14
N ILE A 449 -16.76 12.96 7.51
CA ILE A 449 -17.52 14.21 7.34
C ILE A 449 -16.83 15.34 8.10
N ASN A 450 -16.36 15.09 9.32
CA ASN A 450 -15.63 16.08 10.10
C ASN A 450 -14.28 16.47 9.47
N TYR A 451 -13.54 15.52 8.89
CA TYR A 451 -12.29 15.82 8.18
C TYR A 451 -12.52 16.61 6.90
N SER A 452 -13.54 16.28 6.11
CA SER A 452 -13.84 16.94 4.83
C SER A 452 -14.18 18.44 4.97
N LYS A 453 -14.49 18.92 6.19
CA LYS A 453 -14.62 20.35 6.50
C LYS A 453 -13.30 21.12 6.38
N TYR A 454 -12.16 20.44 6.39
CA TYR A 454 -10.83 21.05 6.42
C TYR A 454 -10.04 20.68 5.16
N ARG A 455 -9.72 21.68 4.34
CA ARG A 455 -8.98 21.51 3.07
C ARG A 455 -7.65 20.77 3.26
N HIS A 456 -6.92 21.06 4.32
CA HIS A 456 -5.61 20.48 4.61
C HIS A 456 -5.67 19.13 5.35
N ALA A 457 -6.87 18.59 5.60
CA ALA A 457 -7.06 17.28 6.25
C ALA A 457 -7.39 16.15 5.25
N GLY A 458 -7.33 16.39 3.93
CA GLY A 458 -7.72 15.39 2.92
C GLY A 458 -6.92 14.08 2.96
N ILE A 459 -5.68 14.12 3.45
CA ILE A 459 -4.85 12.92 3.64
C ILE A 459 -5.40 12.07 4.81
N ILE A 460 -5.75 12.73 5.92
CA ILE A 460 -6.37 12.09 7.07
C ILE A 460 -7.73 11.50 6.68
N GLU A 461 -8.52 12.26 5.91
CA GLU A 461 -9.81 11.81 5.38
C GLU A 461 -9.65 10.55 4.53
N THR A 462 -8.65 10.53 3.64
CA THR A 462 -8.37 9.38 2.77
C THR A 462 -8.01 8.14 3.59
N GLU A 463 -7.13 8.27 4.58
CA GLU A 463 -6.74 7.14 5.42
C GLU A 463 -7.88 6.65 6.31
N ALA A 464 -8.68 7.54 6.87
CA ALA A 464 -9.85 7.18 7.66
C ALA A 464 -10.86 6.38 6.82
N ALA A 465 -11.10 6.80 5.57
CA ALA A 465 -11.96 6.06 4.64
C ALA A 465 -11.39 4.68 4.28
N LEU A 466 -10.07 4.55 4.11
CA LEU A 466 -9.43 3.24 3.85
C LEU A 466 -9.49 2.31 5.08
N LYS A 467 -9.32 2.83 6.29
CA LYS A 467 -9.48 2.07 7.54
C LYS A 467 -10.91 1.58 7.71
N ALA A 468 -11.89 2.47 7.48
CA ALA A 468 -13.31 2.13 7.49
C ALA A 468 -13.63 1.03 6.48
N ALA A 469 -13.18 1.19 5.22
CA ALA A 469 -13.35 0.17 4.18
C ALA A 469 -12.79 -1.19 4.59
N ARG A 470 -11.59 -1.24 5.20
CA ARG A 470 -10.99 -2.50 5.67
C ARG A 470 -11.81 -3.20 6.75
N ILE A 471 -12.38 -2.44 7.69
CA ILE A 471 -13.27 -3.01 8.71
C ILE A 471 -14.57 -3.50 8.09
N CYS A 472 -15.16 -2.74 7.17
CA CYS A 472 -16.39 -3.15 6.48
C CYS A 472 -16.19 -4.39 5.60
N ILE A 473 -14.98 -4.62 5.06
CA ILE A 473 -14.64 -5.88 4.38
C ILE A 473 -14.77 -7.06 5.34
N GLU A 474 -14.22 -6.96 6.55
CA GLU A 474 -14.33 -8.01 7.58
C GLU A 474 -15.77 -8.21 8.06
N GLN A 475 -16.57 -7.15 8.06
CA GLN A 475 -18.00 -7.21 8.36
C GLN A 475 -18.85 -7.75 7.19
N GLY A 476 -18.28 -7.96 6.01
CA GLY A 476 -19.01 -8.36 4.80
C GLY A 476 -19.92 -7.28 4.20
N GLN A 477 -19.76 -6.01 4.59
CA GLN A 477 -20.59 -4.88 4.15
C GLN A 477 -20.09 -4.27 2.83
N ASN A 478 -20.22 -5.02 1.72
CA ASN A 478 -19.67 -4.63 0.41
C ASN A 478 -20.16 -3.27 -0.13
N LEU A 479 -21.39 -2.86 0.20
CA LEU A 479 -21.93 -1.57 -0.23
C LEU A 479 -21.19 -0.41 0.47
N ASP A 480 -20.97 -0.53 1.78
CA ASP A 480 -20.27 0.48 2.57
C ASP A 480 -18.80 0.58 2.19
N VAL A 481 -18.15 -0.56 1.94
CA VAL A 481 -16.80 -0.58 1.36
C VAL A 481 -16.77 0.25 0.09
N SER A 482 -17.70 0.02 -0.83
CA SER A 482 -17.75 0.79 -2.08
C SER A 482 -17.99 2.28 -1.86
N MET A 483 -18.77 2.68 -0.85
CA MET A 483 -19.01 4.09 -0.56
C MET A 483 -17.75 4.77 -0.02
N PHE A 484 -17.04 4.13 0.91
CA PHE A 484 -15.77 4.65 1.44
C PHE A 484 -14.69 4.74 0.36
N LEU A 485 -14.54 3.70 -0.47
CA LEU A 485 -13.57 3.71 -1.57
C LEU A 485 -13.91 4.75 -2.64
N GLN A 486 -15.19 5.00 -2.88
CA GLN A 486 -15.61 6.07 -3.79
C GLN A 486 -15.28 7.46 -3.23
N ASN A 487 -15.40 7.69 -1.92
CA ASN A 487 -14.93 8.93 -1.31
C ASN A 487 -13.42 9.13 -1.57
N VAL A 488 -12.63 8.07 -1.40
CA VAL A 488 -11.19 8.05 -1.72
C VAL A 488 -10.91 8.26 -3.20
N LEU A 489 -11.86 8.22 -4.13
CA LEU A 489 -11.62 8.63 -5.52
C LEU A 489 -11.85 10.14 -5.72
N TYR A 490 -12.75 10.75 -4.96
CA TYR A 490 -13.15 12.15 -5.12
C TYR A 490 -12.33 13.14 -4.30
N ILE A 491 -11.64 12.70 -3.24
CA ILE A 491 -10.76 13.59 -2.47
C ILE A 491 -9.62 14.08 -3.37
N ASN A 492 -9.58 15.38 -3.61
CA ASN A 492 -8.53 15.98 -4.42
C ASN A 492 -7.30 16.27 -3.55
N LEU A 493 -6.19 15.61 -3.87
CA LEU A 493 -4.92 15.74 -3.17
C LEU A 493 -3.82 16.14 -4.16
N ASN A 494 -2.97 17.06 -3.73
CA ASN A 494 -1.74 17.37 -4.45
C ASN A 494 -0.72 16.27 -4.14
N MET A 495 -0.53 15.35 -5.08
CA MET A 495 0.31 14.15 -4.94
C MET A 495 1.28 14.07 -6.11
N SER A 496 2.40 13.40 -5.92
CA SER A 496 3.26 12.93 -7.01
C SER A 496 2.54 11.88 -7.86
N GLU A 497 2.99 11.65 -9.10
CA GLU A 497 2.42 10.57 -9.94
C GLU A 497 2.62 9.20 -9.29
N GLN A 498 3.74 8.97 -8.60
CA GLN A 498 4.00 7.72 -7.90
C GLN A 498 3.01 7.47 -6.76
N GLU A 499 2.67 8.49 -5.96
CA GLU A 499 1.65 8.37 -4.92
C GLU A 499 0.27 8.15 -5.53
N ARG A 500 -0.04 8.74 -6.70
CA ARG A 500 -1.30 8.51 -7.42
C ARG A 500 -1.41 7.05 -7.88
N VAL A 501 -0.33 6.48 -8.40
CA VAL A 501 -0.25 5.05 -8.74
C VAL A 501 -0.58 4.21 -7.50
N GLN A 502 0.12 4.44 -6.39
CA GLN A 502 -0.06 3.67 -5.16
C GLN A 502 -1.50 3.75 -4.61
N ARG A 503 -2.14 4.93 -4.71
CA ARG A 503 -3.55 5.11 -4.37
C ARG A 503 -4.45 4.18 -5.18
N PHE A 504 -4.28 4.17 -6.51
CA PHE A 504 -5.11 3.36 -7.40
C PHE A 504 -4.85 1.85 -7.25
N GLU A 505 -3.60 1.44 -7.02
CA GLU A 505 -3.29 0.03 -6.71
C GLU A 505 -3.95 -0.41 -5.39
N THR A 506 -3.91 0.43 -4.36
CA THR A 506 -4.58 0.16 -3.08
C THR A 506 -6.10 0.03 -3.25
N LEU A 507 -6.71 0.96 -3.99
CA LEU A 507 -8.14 0.91 -4.29
C LEU A 507 -8.52 -0.34 -5.09
N SER A 508 -7.71 -0.69 -6.08
CA SER A 508 -7.91 -1.89 -6.88
C SER A 508 -7.93 -3.13 -5.99
N GLY A 509 -6.90 -3.33 -5.16
CA GLY A 509 -6.82 -4.50 -4.27
C GLY A 509 -7.99 -4.59 -3.28
N LEU A 510 -8.48 -3.45 -2.76
CA LEU A 510 -9.67 -3.43 -1.89
C LEU A 510 -10.96 -3.78 -2.65
N TYR A 511 -11.12 -3.33 -3.90
CA TYR A 511 -12.25 -3.72 -4.74
C TYR A 511 -12.21 -5.21 -5.14
N GLU A 512 -11.02 -5.77 -5.38
CA GLU A 512 -10.86 -7.21 -5.66
C GLU A 512 -11.28 -8.07 -4.48
N LYS A 513 -10.93 -7.66 -3.25
CA LYS A 513 -11.32 -8.39 -2.02
C LYS A 513 -12.83 -8.54 -1.84
N ILE A 514 -13.63 -7.58 -2.33
CA ILE A 514 -15.10 -7.65 -2.29
C ILE A 514 -15.73 -8.21 -3.58
N GLY A 515 -14.92 -8.67 -4.54
CA GLY A 515 -15.39 -9.21 -5.82
C GLY A 515 -15.84 -8.16 -6.84
N TYR A 516 -15.55 -6.87 -6.64
CA TYR A 516 -15.94 -5.78 -7.55
C TYR A 516 -14.93 -5.59 -8.69
N HIS A 517 -14.73 -6.65 -9.49
CA HIS A 517 -13.69 -6.73 -10.52
C HIS A 517 -13.70 -5.60 -11.55
N ARG A 518 -14.88 -5.05 -11.91
CA ARG A 518 -14.97 -3.90 -12.83
C ARG A 518 -14.37 -2.62 -12.24
N LYS A 519 -14.63 -2.35 -10.95
CA LYS A 519 -14.08 -1.18 -10.26
C LYS A 519 -12.59 -1.36 -9.99
N ALA A 520 -12.16 -2.58 -9.68
CA ALA A 520 -10.75 -2.92 -9.56
C ALA A 520 -9.98 -2.70 -10.86
N ALA A 521 -10.49 -3.20 -11.99
CA ALA A 521 -9.89 -3.01 -13.31
C ALA A 521 -9.85 -1.54 -13.74
N PHE A 522 -10.90 -0.77 -13.43
CA PHE A 522 -10.88 0.67 -13.62
C PHE A 522 -9.73 1.35 -12.88
N CYS A 523 -9.49 0.98 -11.61
CA CYS A 523 -8.38 1.54 -10.83
C CYS A 523 -7.01 1.07 -11.38
N GLN A 524 -6.87 -0.21 -11.76
CA GLN A 524 -5.65 -0.73 -12.40
C GLN A 524 -5.32 0.02 -13.68
N ARG A 525 -6.32 0.29 -14.53
CA ARG A 525 -6.16 1.07 -15.74
C ARG A 525 -5.69 2.49 -15.44
N LEU A 526 -6.28 3.15 -14.42
CA LEU A 526 -5.84 4.47 -14.01
C LEU A 526 -4.40 4.45 -13.49
N ALA A 527 -4.00 3.46 -12.69
CA ALA A 527 -2.62 3.27 -12.24
C ALA A 527 -1.66 3.09 -13.44
N ALA A 528 -2.02 2.22 -14.38
CA ALA A 528 -1.24 1.98 -15.60
C ALA A 528 -1.03 3.27 -16.42
N TRP A 529 -2.07 4.09 -16.55
CA TRP A 529 -1.97 5.37 -17.27
C TRP A 529 -1.07 6.38 -16.55
N ARG A 530 -1.06 6.41 -15.21
CA ARG A 530 -0.21 7.33 -14.43
C ARG A 530 1.28 7.00 -14.55
N HIS A 531 1.64 5.73 -14.73
CA HIS A 531 3.03 5.35 -14.99
C HIS A 531 3.62 6.00 -16.25
N VAL A 532 2.80 6.28 -17.26
CA VAL A 532 3.23 6.82 -18.56
C VAL A 532 2.70 8.23 -18.82
N ALA A 533 2.13 8.88 -17.80
CA ALA A 533 1.64 10.24 -17.92
C ALA A 533 2.78 11.21 -18.26
N ALA A 534 2.49 12.23 -19.09
CA ALA A 534 3.50 13.21 -19.49
C ALA A 534 4.07 14.03 -18.31
N SER A 535 3.35 14.09 -17.19
CA SER A 535 3.81 14.70 -15.93
C SER A 535 4.81 13.84 -15.16
N ASN A 536 4.97 12.56 -15.50
CA ASN A 536 5.89 11.67 -14.83
C ASN A 536 7.31 11.82 -15.41
N ALA A 537 8.25 12.25 -14.58
CA ALA A 537 9.66 12.42 -14.97
C ALA A 537 10.32 11.09 -15.39
N ASN A 538 9.88 9.97 -14.83
CA ASN A 538 10.44 8.63 -15.09
C ASN A 538 9.31 7.67 -15.51
N PRO A 539 8.92 7.67 -16.80
CA PRO A 539 7.85 6.81 -17.27
C PRO A 539 8.23 5.33 -17.22
N ASP A 540 7.34 4.49 -16.70
CA ASP A 540 7.52 3.03 -16.61
C ASP A 540 6.50 2.30 -17.49
N PHE A 541 6.90 2.03 -18.73
CA PHE A 541 6.06 1.32 -19.70
C PHE A 541 5.86 -0.16 -19.33
N GLY A 542 6.81 -0.78 -18.62
CA GLY A 542 6.71 -2.18 -18.19
C GLY A 542 5.65 -2.37 -17.11
N ALA A 543 5.64 -1.51 -16.08
CA ALA A 543 4.60 -1.50 -15.06
C ALA A 543 3.23 -1.14 -15.65
N SER A 544 3.18 -0.16 -16.56
CA SER A 544 1.95 0.22 -17.27
C SER A 544 1.36 -0.96 -18.05
N TYR A 545 2.19 -1.65 -18.85
CA TYR A 545 1.79 -2.83 -19.60
C TYR A 545 1.24 -3.94 -18.70
N ARG A 546 1.95 -4.26 -17.60
CA ARG A 546 1.53 -5.29 -16.64
C ARG A 546 0.17 -4.98 -16.02
N LEU A 547 0.01 -3.78 -15.46
CA LEU A 547 -1.24 -3.36 -14.81
C LEU A 547 -2.41 -3.30 -15.79
N MET A 548 -2.15 -2.89 -17.03
CA MET A 548 -3.17 -2.90 -18.08
C MET A 548 -3.62 -4.31 -18.41
N LEU A 549 -2.68 -5.26 -18.54
CA LEU A 549 -2.99 -6.67 -18.74
C LEU A 549 -3.79 -7.27 -17.56
N ASP A 550 -3.44 -6.88 -16.33
CA ASP A 550 -4.15 -7.27 -15.10
C ASP A 550 -5.62 -6.78 -15.08
N SER A 551 -5.92 -5.67 -15.76
CA SER A 551 -7.27 -5.10 -15.82
C SER A 551 -8.24 -5.82 -16.76
N PHE A 552 -7.74 -6.67 -17.69
CA PHE A 552 -8.53 -7.28 -18.76
C PHE A 552 -9.70 -8.15 -18.26
N PRO A 553 -9.53 -9.02 -17.24
CA PRO A 553 -10.63 -9.83 -16.72
C PRO A 553 -11.81 -8.98 -16.20
N GLY A 554 -11.54 -7.83 -15.58
CA GLY A 554 -12.59 -6.92 -15.12
C GLY A 554 -13.37 -6.25 -16.26
N HIS A 555 -12.73 -6.10 -17.42
CA HIS A 555 -13.34 -5.58 -18.66
C HIS A 555 -13.93 -6.67 -19.57
N LYS A 556 -14.02 -7.92 -19.06
CA LYS A 556 -14.50 -9.09 -19.81
C LYS A 556 -13.72 -9.29 -21.11
N MET A 557 -12.40 -9.11 -21.01
CA MET A 557 -11.45 -9.36 -22.08
C MET A 557 -10.56 -10.53 -21.69
N SER A 558 -10.43 -11.50 -22.59
CA SER A 558 -9.45 -12.56 -22.57
C SER A 558 -8.40 -12.29 -23.66
N LEU A 559 -7.23 -12.91 -23.56
CA LEU A 559 -6.22 -12.88 -24.63
C LEU A 559 -6.34 -14.10 -25.55
N ASP A 560 -7.25 -15.04 -25.23
CA ASP A 560 -7.58 -16.14 -26.12
C ASP A 560 -8.54 -15.64 -27.22
N PRO A 561 -8.14 -15.65 -28.51
CA PRO A 561 -9.00 -15.21 -29.61
C PRO A 561 -10.32 -15.98 -29.68
N LEU A 562 -10.30 -17.30 -29.42
CA LEU A 562 -11.48 -18.15 -29.52
C LEU A 562 -12.48 -17.82 -28.41
N GLU A 563 -12.00 -17.64 -27.19
CA GLU A 563 -12.84 -17.22 -26.07
C GLU A 563 -13.48 -15.86 -26.33
N MET A 564 -12.74 -14.93 -26.94
CA MET A 564 -13.22 -13.57 -27.20
C MET A 564 -14.22 -13.46 -28.35
N LEU A 565 -14.06 -14.27 -29.39
CA LEU A 565 -15.01 -14.35 -30.49
C LEU A 565 -16.31 -15.05 -30.07
N THR A 566 -16.23 -16.05 -29.19
CA THR A 566 -17.40 -16.75 -28.65
C THR A 566 -18.12 -15.91 -27.58
N GLN A 567 -17.38 -15.21 -26.72
CA GLN A 567 -17.93 -14.33 -25.70
C GLN A 567 -18.13 -12.91 -26.24
N ASN A 568 -19.30 -12.64 -26.81
CA ASN A 568 -19.68 -11.28 -27.21
C ASN A 568 -20.16 -10.42 -26.01
N SER A 569 -19.30 -10.24 -25.00
CA SER A 569 -19.61 -9.47 -23.80
C SER A 569 -18.63 -8.31 -23.58
N GLY A 570 -19.06 -7.32 -22.81
CA GLY A 570 -18.28 -6.12 -22.51
C GLY A 570 -18.50 -4.95 -23.47
N TRP A 571 -17.83 -3.82 -23.20
CA TRP A 571 -17.94 -2.61 -24.02
C TRP A 571 -16.86 -2.59 -25.09
N LYS A 572 -17.22 -2.94 -26.33
CA LYS A 572 -16.26 -3.12 -27.43
C LYS A 572 -15.39 -1.89 -27.69
N CYS A 573 -15.94 -0.68 -27.65
CA CYS A 573 -15.16 0.55 -27.79
C CYS A 573 -14.08 0.69 -26.70
N LEU A 574 -14.42 0.36 -25.45
CA LEU A 574 -13.47 0.36 -24.34
C LEU A 574 -12.41 -0.75 -24.49
N GLN A 575 -12.83 -1.92 -24.97
CA GLN A 575 -11.93 -3.05 -25.22
C GLN A 575 -10.91 -2.71 -26.32
N VAL A 576 -11.34 -2.04 -27.39
CA VAL A 576 -10.45 -1.52 -28.44
C VAL A 576 -9.44 -0.53 -27.87
N ASP A 577 -9.90 0.47 -27.11
CA ASP A 577 -9.05 1.50 -26.50
C ASP A 577 -8.00 0.87 -25.55
N LEU A 578 -8.40 -0.10 -24.73
CA LEU A 578 -7.48 -0.86 -23.86
C LEU A 578 -6.41 -1.60 -24.67
N LEU A 579 -6.78 -2.26 -25.77
CA LEU A 579 -5.82 -2.96 -26.62
C LEU A 579 -4.87 -2.01 -27.33
N GLN A 580 -5.36 -0.86 -27.81
CA GLN A 580 -4.53 0.18 -28.41
C GLN A 580 -3.50 0.71 -27.40
N GLN A 581 -3.92 0.99 -26.16
CA GLN A 581 -3.03 1.42 -25.09
C GLN A 581 -1.99 0.34 -24.74
N LEU A 582 -2.39 -0.94 -24.71
CA LEU A 582 -1.50 -2.07 -24.45
C LEU A 582 -0.44 -2.21 -25.55
N VAL A 583 -0.85 -2.03 -26.82
CA VAL A 583 0.07 -2.04 -27.97
C VAL A 583 1.08 -0.88 -27.87
N VAL A 584 0.64 0.32 -27.48
CA VAL A 584 1.55 1.47 -27.31
C VAL A 584 2.58 1.17 -26.22
N ALA A 585 2.16 0.63 -25.07
CA ALA A 585 3.07 0.25 -24.01
C ALA A 585 4.06 -0.84 -24.48
N ALA A 586 3.59 -1.87 -25.18
CA ALA A 586 4.43 -2.95 -25.71
C ALA A 586 5.51 -2.43 -26.69
N LYS A 587 5.14 -1.49 -27.58
CA LYS A 587 6.08 -0.86 -28.52
C LYS A 587 7.18 -0.08 -27.79
N LYS A 588 6.87 0.52 -26.65
CA LYS A 588 7.80 1.31 -25.84
C LYS A 588 8.69 0.46 -24.91
N MET A 589 8.39 -0.83 -24.75
CA MET A 589 9.21 -1.79 -24.01
C MET A 589 10.30 -2.46 -24.88
N ASP A 590 10.51 -2.01 -26.11
CA ASP A 590 11.43 -2.60 -27.10
C ASP A 590 11.19 -4.08 -27.40
N ASN A 591 10.00 -4.61 -27.09
CA ASN A 591 9.59 -5.97 -27.43
C ASN A 591 8.60 -5.96 -28.61
N ALA A 592 9.16 -5.87 -29.81
CA ALA A 592 8.38 -5.79 -31.04
C ALA A 592 7.53 -7.06 -31.29
N ALA A 593 7.97 -8.24 -30.87
CA ALA A 593 7.20 -9.49 -30.99
C ALA A 593 5.88 -9.45 -30.20
N VAL A 594 5.90 -8.90 -28.98
CA VAL A 594 4.70 -8.74 -28.15
C VAL A 594 3.74 -7.70 -28.77
N ALA A 595 4.27 -6.60 -29.32
CA ALA A 595 3.44 -5.60 -30.00
C ALA A 595 2.77 -6.18 -31.26
N VAL A 596 3.50 -6.96 -32.05
CA VAL A 596 2.96 -7.70 -33.22
C VAL A 596 1.86 -8.64 -32.75
N ARG A 597 2.08 -9.42 -31.68
CA ARG A 597 1.07 -10.35 -31.15
C ARG A 597 -0.24 -9.65 -30.78
N HIS A 598 -0.19 -8.52 -30.09
CA HIS A 598 -1.38 -7.76 -29.69
C HIS A 598 -2.09 -7.11 -30.89
N LEU A 599 -1.34 -6.63 -31.88
CA LEU A 599 -1.91 -6.11 -33.12
C LEU A 599 -2.62 -7.22 -33.92
N THR A 600 -2.00 -8.39 -34.07
CA THR A 600 -2.61 -9.55 -34.73
C THR A 600 -3.88 -10.00 -33.99
N TYR A 601 -3.83 -10.05 -32.66
CA TYR A 601 -4.99 -10.35 -31.81
C TYR A 601 -6.13 -9.33 -32.01
N MET A 602 -5.81 -8.04 -32.09
CA MET A 602 -6.80 -6.98 -32.31
C MET A 602 -7.46 -7.06 -33.69
N ILE A 603 -6.69 -7.37 -34.75
CA ILE A 603 -7.25 -7.63 -36.07
C ILE A 603 -8.16 -8.87 -36.04
N GLN A 604 -7.76 -9.96 -35.39
CA GLN A 604 -8.58 -11.16 -35.36
C GLN A 604 -9.90 -10.95 -34.59
N THR A 605 -9.86 -10.29 -33.44
CA THR A 605 -11.00 -10.26 -32.51
C THR A 605 -11.85 -9.00 -32.58
N MET A 606 -11.28 -7.85 -32.99
CA MET A 606 -11.93 -6.54 -32.91
C MET A 606 -12.17 -5.87 -34.27
N TRP A 607 -11.80 -6.48 -35.39
CA TRP A 607 -11.94 -5.89 -36.73
C TRP A 607 -13.32 -5.27 -37.02
N PRO A 608 -14.46 -5.92 -36.69
CA PRO A 608 -15.78 -5.34 -36.96
C PRO A 608 -16.11 -4.10 -36.12
N HIS A 609 -15.35 -3.86 -35.05
CA HIS A 609 -15.56 -2.76 -34.10
C HIS A 609 -14.60 -1.59 -34.29
N LEU A 610 -13.64 -1.71 -35.22
CA LEU A 610 -12.71 -0.66 -35.60
C LEU A 610 -13.33 0.25 -36.67
N SER A 611 -13.02 1.55 -36.62
CA SER A 611 -13.36 2.44 -37.73
C SER A 611 -12.51 2.12 -38.97
N PRO A 612 -12.93 2.49 -40.20
CA PRO A 612 -12.11 2.27 -41.40
C PRO A 612 -10.71 2.90 -41.29
N THR A 613 -10.59 4.04 -40.60
CA THR A 613 -9.31 4.68 -40.31
C THR A 613 -8.47 3.83 -39.37
N ASP A 614 -9.05 3.38 -38.25
CA ASP A 614 -8.34 2.52 -37.29
C ASP A 614 -7.92 1.18 -37.91
N GLN A 615 -8.76 0.60 -38.78
CA GLN A 615 -8.43 -0.62 -39.52
C GLN A 615 -7.17 -0.42 -40.38
N ASN A 616 -7.11 0.70 -41.11
CA ASN A 616 -5.95 1.03 -41.94
C ASN A 616 -4.70 1.28 -41.09
N ASP A 617 -4.83 2.01 -39.97
CA ASP A 617 -3.71 2.32 -39.07
C ASP A 617 -3.17 1.06 -38.38
N VAL A 618 -4.06 0.19 -37.88
CA VAL A 618 -3.68 -1.08 -37.25
C VAL A 618 -2.99 -2.01 -38.24
N ALA A 619 -3.53 -2.13 -39.47
CA ALA A 619 -2.93 -2.95 -40.53
C ALA A 619 -1.55 -2.42 -40.94
N THR A 620 -1.42 -1.11 -41.14
CA THR A 620 -0.16 -0.45 -41.49
C THR A 620 0.88 -0.63 -40.38
N HIS A 621 0.47 -0.45 -39.11
CA HIS A 621 1.36 -0.69 -37.97
C HIS A 621 1.82 -2.13 -37.85
N LEU A 622 0.93 -3.10 -38.09
CA LEU A 622 1.28 -4.51 -38.09
C LEU A 622 2.26 -4.83 -39.21
N GLN A 623 2.03 -4.32 -40.43
CA GLN A 623 2.92 -4.52 -41.58
C GLN A 623 4.36 -4.03 -41.27
N ASN A 624 4.48 -2.83 -40.71
CA ASN A 624 5.77 -2.22 -40.40
C ASN A 624 6.53 -2.98 -39.30
N LEU A 625 5.85 -3.43 -38.25
CA LEU A 625 6.48 -4.15 -37.14
C LEU A 625 6.77 -5.61 -37.46
N ALA A 626 5.88 -6.28 -38.20
CA ALA A 626 6.08 -7.66 -38.63
C ALA A 626 7.25 -7.80 -39.60
N ALA A 627 7.56 -6.76 -40.39
CA ALA A 627 8.75 -6.74 -41.24
C ALA A 627 10.07 -6.76 -40.45
N GLN A 628 10.04 -6.40 -39.16
CA GLN A 628 11.22 -6.29 -38.29
C GLN A 628 11.37 -7.48 -37.33
N CYS A 629 10.41 -8.40 -37.31
CA CYS A 629 10.37 -9.51 -36.35
C CYS A 629 10.09 -10.83 -37.06
N GLU A 630 10.77 -11.91 -36.66
CA GLU A 630 10.40 -13.25 -37.09
C GLU A 630 9.03 -13.63 -36.49
N GLY A 631 8.03 -13.74 -37.35
CA GLY A 631 6.69 -14.15 -36.94
C GLY A 631 6.69 -15.60 -36.46
N ALA A 632 6.40 -15.82 -35.18
CA ALA A 632 6.24 -17.16 -34.63
C ALA A 632 4.75 -17.41 -34.29
N PRO A 633 4.10 -18.45 -34.85
CA PRO A 633 2.77 -18.90 -34.44
C PRO A 633 2.79 -19.64 -33.08
N VAL A 634 3.82 -19.38 -32.28
CA VAL A 634 4.10 -20.04 -31.00
C VAL A 634 3.62 -19.13 -29.86
N PRO A 635 3.11 -19.66 -28.74
CA PRO A 635 2.82 -18.84 -27.57
C PRO A 635 4.04 -18.03 -27.12
N LEU A 636 3.86 -16.75 -26.80
CA LEU A 636 4.95 -15.91 -26.28
C LEU A 636 4.92 -15.93 -24.75
N VAL A 637 6.06 -16.19 -24.11
CA VAL A 637 6.18 -16.15 -22.65
C VAL A 637 6.75 -14.79 -22.26
N LEU A 638 6.00 -14.05 -21.44
CA LEU A 638 6.45 -12.79 -20.86
C LEU A 638 7.39 -13.05 -19.68
N ASP A 639 8.22 -12.07 -19.32
CA ASP A 639 9.09 -12.14 -18.14
C ASP A 639 8.32 -12.37 -16.82
N SER A 640 7.02 -12.04 -16.82
CA SER A 640 6.09 -12.30 -15.72
C SER A 640 5.65 -13.77 -15.61
N GLY A 641 6.04 -14.64 -16.54
CA GLY A 641 5.59 -16.03 -16.66
C GLY A 641 4.21 -16.20 -17.32
N ARG A 642 3.54 -15.10 -17.70
CA ARG A 642 2.28 -15.17 -18.46
C ARG A 642 2.53 -15.54 -19.91
N VAL A 643 1.70 -16.43 -20.42
CA VAL A 643 1.77 -16.90 -21.81
C VAL A 643 0.71 -16.18 -22.65
N LEU A 644 1.14 -15.52 -23.72
CA LEU A 644 0.27 -14.93 -24.72
C LEU A 644 -0.06 -15.99 -25.79
N PRO A 645 -1.34 -16.37 -25.96
CA PRO A 645 -1.76 -17.33 -26.98
C PRO A 645 -1.41 -16.85 -28.40
N PRO A 646 -1.27 -17.76 -29.38
CA PRO A 646 -1.13 -17.39 -30.79
C PRO A 646 -2.45 -16.84 -31.35
N ALA A 647 -2.34 -15.76 -32.12
CA ALA A 647 -3.44 -15.22 -32.92
C ALA A 647 -3.15 -15.55 -34.39
N ASN A 648 -3.94 -16.46 -34.98
CA ASN A 648 -3.66 -17.07 -36.27
C ASN A 648 -4.49 -16.50 -37.42
N LEU A 649 -5.25 -15.42 -37.19
CA LEU A 649 -6.07 -14.74 -38.21
C LEU A 649 -7.05 -15.68 -38.94
N THR A 650 -7.62 -16.66 -38.23
CA THR A 650 -8.50 -17.69 -38.81
C THR A 650 -9.79 -17.14 -39.41
N ASP A 651 -10.17 -15.92 -39.01
CA ASP A 651 -11.48 -15.32 -39.30
C ASP A 651 -11.39 -14.21 -40.37
N LEU A 652 -10.21 -14.04 -40.99
CA LEU A 652 -10.06 -13.09 -42.10
C LEU A 652 -10.66 -13.67 -43.39
N PRO A 653 -11.50 -12.91 -44.12
CA PRO A 653 -12.07 -13.37 -45.37
C PRO A 653 -10.97 -13.52 -46.43
N PHE A 654 -10.82 -14.73 -46.96
CA PHE A 654 -9.95 -14.98 -48.11
C PHE A 654 -10.67 -14.63 -49.41
N CYS A 655 -10.00 -13.92 -50.32
CA CYS A 655 -10.52 -13.68 -51.66
C CYS A 655 -10.50 -14.99 -52.45
N CYS A 656 -11.64 -15.68 -52.54
CA CYS A 656 -11.73 -16.94 -53.27
C CYS A 656 -11.85 -16.75 -54.80
N HIS A 657 -12.45 -15.65 -55.25
CA HIS A 657 -12.66 -15.38 -56.67
C HIS A 657 -12.86 -13.87 -56.93
N LEU A 658 -12.28 -13.38 -58.02
CA LEU A 658 -12.39 -11.99 -58.48
C LEU A 658 -13.37 -11.94 -59.65
N GLN A 659 -14.55 -11.33 -59.46
CA GLN A 659 -15.53 -11.17 -60.52
C GLN A 659 -15.57 -9.73 -61.01
N VAL A 660 -15.24 -9.51 -62.29
CA VAL A 660 -15.42 -8.22 -62.95
C VAL A 660 -16.93 -7.96 -63.04
N ARG A 661 -17.42 -6.97 -62.30
CA ARG A 661 -18.81 -6.50 -62.44
C ARG A 661 -18.87 -5.40 -63.48
N GLU A 662 -19.88 -5.48 -64.35
CA GLU A 662 -20.20 -4.34 -65.22
C GLU A 662 -20.49 -3.10 -64.38
N LEU A 663 -20.00 -1.95 -64.84
CA LEU A 663 -20.28 -0.67 -64.22
C LEU A 663 -21.81 -0.44 -64.15
N PRO A 664 -22.34 0.11 -63.05
CA PRO A 664 -23.75 0.52 -62.97
C PRO A 664 -24.11 1.40 -64.17
N ALA A 665 -25.35 1.31 -64.66
CA ALA A 665 -25.83 2.04 -65.85
C ALA A 665 -25.35 3.50 -65.99
N PRO A 666 -25.34 4.36 -64.94
CA PRO A 666 -24.86 5.74 -65.04
C PRO A 666 -23.33 5.89 -65.20
N LEU A 667 -22.54 4.87 -64.86
CA LEU A 667 -21.07 4.84 -64.96
C LEU A 667 -20.58 4.04 -66.17
N LYS A 668 -21.48 3.45 -66.96
CA LYS A 668 -21.09 2.77 -68.19
C LYS A 668 -20.54 3.80 -69.19
N PRO A 669 -19.35 3.60 -69.78
CA PRO A 669 -18.85 4.46 -70.83
C PRO A 669 -19.80 4.38 -72.04
N HIS A 670 -20.38 5.51 -72.42
CA HIS A 670 -21.19 5.63 -73.63
C HIS A 670 -20.33 6.19 -74.76
N LYS A 671 -20.41 5.55 -75.93
CA LYS A 671 -19.72 6.04 -77.12
C LYS A 671 -20.38 7.36 -77.55
N ILE A 672 -19.66 8.47 -77.41
CA ILE A 672 -20.10 9.77 -77.94
C ILE A 672 -19.99 9.68 -79.46
N ALA A 673 -21.12 9.50 -80.15
CA ALA A 673 -21.15 9.62 -81.60
C ALA A 673 -21.08 11.10 -81.96
N THR A 674 -19.90 11.57 -82.37
CA THR A 674 -19.78 12.87 -83.05
C THR A 674 -20.31 12.69 -84.47
N ASN A 675 -21.54 13.14 -84.72
CA ASN A 675 -22.03 13.30 -86.09
C ASN A 675 -21.15 14.36 -86.77
N LYS A 676 -20.52 13.97 -87.87
CA LYS A 676 -19.76 14.87 -88.77
C LYS A 676 -20.68 15.84 -89.49
#